data_AF-A0A328PKJ9-F1
#
_entry.id   AF-A0A328PKJ9-F1
#
_cell.length_a   1.000
_cell.length_b   1.000
_cell.length_c   1.000
_cell.angle_alpha   90.00
_cell.angle_beta   90.00
_cell.angle_gamma   90.00
#
_symmetry.space_group_name_H-M   'P 1'
#
loop_
_entity.id
_entity.type
_entity.pdbx_description
1 polymer ?
#
loop_
_entity_poly.entity_id
_entity_poly.type
_entity_poly.pdbx_seq_one_letter_code
_entity_poly.pdbx_strand_id
1 'polypeptide(L)'
;MKKKLLIMFSLIFLPLISFALPEINLNHLEFLRDEFKIEGQTKVGYWIYSEKFGDKYVHTEAKGEGVTCVDDVARVAILYTELYKIDSQEFYLQRAKEALDFVLAFQDTDGDFYNFVFSDGTINRQGITSRKSANWWAARAFWSIANAIEIFETDKEFQERLINSAKLAYSFLYKSLDENYFLNHNSDVSSVFLLGVIEYYKYTKDEKVKELAIKVGDSILKTQILEGFLRGAYNEGETNLIWHSWGSRQGEALVELYKITQDQKYLDSAKLLADEFYPALLSLGPVYEISEYVKLYPQIAYGVEPIISTLTKLYEVTNDVQYAYLAALFGGFYERNNHLNTPMYGPNGEGYDSLHSVYINSNAGAESTICALLSLTRLKTLPIEFQELTQAIIISGRKAHLFEVEKMNTGIYSFTLENINNVVLKTDESIRVRQTIDNFYPGTYEIFISGIFEPHTTFKVTSGDHSIEGTIKSSKGINSLGVINMNKNEIILYFKPDNSHIYIDQVILKPVDPSFVYKFKDNYYEFTQEDTIKVEYEPTEIKSQYVQKVEVSTEKINESYILNLDELFNNDGIVNFPNRKSGNFDNPDGVLGAKYPAEEIQKLLENDIYHFENEDVYFKFKIDGEDNVICTSQEIHLKNDFFTSSFLYAVGSCNHGNYEGDLTIVYNDETSEQKNLSFSDWCQEPAFGETVLMNFDYRYNNLGIKENINPKLFLIKIPLKETPIKSIILPNIPTMHIFAISLK
;
A
#
# COMPACT_ATOMS: atom_id res chain seq x y z
N MET A 1 42.59 66.56 21.04
CA MET A 1 41.44 65.79 21.56
C MET A 1 40.49 65.47 20.42
N LYS A 2 40.36 64.20 20.02
CA LYS A 2 39.13 63.58 19.48
C LYS A 2 39.39 62.07 19.35
N LYS A 3 38.79 61.30 20.26
CA LYS A 3 38.86 59.84 20.34
C LYS A 3 38.05 59.22 19.18
N LYS A 4 38.64 58.26 18.47
CA LYS A 4 37.94 57.33 17.58
C LYS A 4 37.19 56.32 18.44
N LEU A 5 35.89 56.13 18.18
CA LEU A 5 35.09 55.05 18.74
C LEU A 5 35.06 53.93 17.68
N LEU A 6 35.63 52.78 18.04
CA LEU A 6 35.53 51.53 17.29
C LEU A 6 34.18 50.89 17.70
N ILE A 7 33.28 50.66 16.75
CA ILE A 7 32.08 49.84 16.98
C ILE A 7 32.37 48.47 16.39
N MET A 8 32.50 47.48 17.27
CA MET A 8 32.69 46.07 16.95
C MET A 8 31.30 45.47 16.72
N PHE A 9 31.00 45.01 15.51
CA PHE A 9 29.82 44.19 15.23
C PHE A 9 30.13 42.76 15.66
N SER A 10 29.51 42.28 16.74
CA SER A 10 29.48 40.85 17.06
C SER A 10 28.40 40.18 16.21
N LEU A 11 28.81 39.41 15.20
CA LEU A 11 27.96 38.42 14.55
C LEU A 11 27.68 37.30 15.55
N ILE A 12 26.49 37.31 16.14
CA ILE A 12 25.95 36.17 16.89
C ILE A 12 25.46 35.18 15.84
N PHE A 13 26.26 34.15 15.56
CA PHE A 13 25.79 32.95 14.86
C PHE A 13 24.88 32.20 15.84
N LEU A 14 23.56 32.34 15.69
CA LEU A 14 22.62 31.35 16.22
C LEU A 14 22.74 30.10 15.33
N PRO A 15 22.99 28.90 15.87
CA PRO A 15 22.85 27.69 15.09
C PRO A 15 21.37 27.54 14.76
N LEU A 16 21.02 27.67 13.48
CA LEU A 16 19.78 27.12 12.97
C LEU A 16 19.88 25.61 13.19
N ILE A 17 19.16 25.12 14.19
CA ILE A 17 18.92 23.69 14.36
C ILE A 17 18.01 23.31 13.18
N SER A 18 18.62 22.91 12.07
CA SER A 18 17.95 22.17 11.00
C SER A 18 17.65 20.80 11.59
N PHE A 19 16.38 20.45 11.64
CA PHE A 19 15.95 19.12 12.03
C PHE A 19 16.12 18.24 10.81
N ALA A 20 17.31 17.65 10.64
CA ALA A 20 17.56 16.58 9.69
C ALA A 20 16.48 15.48 9.80
N LEU A 21 16.37 14.62 8.77
CA LEU A 21 15.65 13.35 8.91
C LEU A 21 16.01 12.73 10.27
N PRO A 22 15.02 12.19 11.01
CA PRO A 22 15.31 11.44 12.24
C PRO A 22 16.45 10.45 11.98
N GLU A 23 17.30 10.24 12.98
CA GLU A 23 18.29 9.17 12.91
C GLU A 23 17.57 7.87 12.52
N ILE A 24 18.15 7.07 11.60
CA ILE A 24 17.47 5.88 11.11
C ILE A 24 17.28 4.95 12.31
N ASN A 25 16.02 4.66 12.65
CA ASN A 25 15.73 3.85 13.81
C ASN A 25 15.75 2.38 13.41
N LEU A 26 16.78 1.66 13.87
CA LEU A 26 16.98 0.25 13.57
C LEU A 26 16.38 -0.69 14.63
N ASN A 27 15.73 -0.15 15.68
CA ASN A 27 15.30 -0.94 16.83
C ASN A 27 14.38 -2.09 16.44
N HIS A 28 13.39 -1.86 15.57
CA HIS A 28 12.50 -2.93 15.12
C HIS A 28 13.23 -3.97 14.25
N LEU A 29 14.14 -3.56 13.37
CA LEU A 29 14.95 -4.50 12.60
C LEU A 29 15.83 -5.36 13.53
N GLU A 30 16.41 -4.78 14.58
CA GLU A 30 17.15 -5.51 15.60
C GLU A 30 16.26 -6.40 16.47
N PHE A 31 14.97 -6.07 16.63
CA PHE A 31 13.98 -6.96 17.24
C PHE A 31 13.69 -8.19 16.36
N LEU A 32 13.70 -8.03 15.02
CA LEU A 32 13.53 -9.15 14.09
C LEU A 32 14.78 -10.05 14.00
N ARG A 33 15.95 -9.54 14.41
CA ARG A 33 17.22 -10.28 14.40
C ARG A 33 17.21 -11.42 15.41
N ASP A 34 17.51 -12.64 14.98
CA ASP A 34 17.55 -13.82 15.86
C ASP A 34 18.58 -14.87 15.40
N GLU A 35 18.83 -15.88 16.23
CA GLU A 35 19.68 -17.02 15.93
C GLU A 35 18.84 -18.19 15.38
N PHE A 36 19.17 -18.62 14.16
CA PHE A 36 18.52 -19.73 13.49
C PHE A 36 19.50 -20.88 13.30
N LYS A 37 19.01 -22.12 13.42
CA LYS A 37 19.76 -23.30 13.02
C LYS A 37 19.58 -23.51 11.52
N ILE A 38 20.66 -23.53 10.76
CA ILE A 38 20.66 -23.84 9.32
C ILE A 38 21.51 -25.09 9.12
N GLU A 39 20.87 -26.22 8.82
CA GLU A 39 21.55 -27.52 8.63
C GLU A 39 22.50 -27.86 9.79
N GLY A 40 22.08 -27.55 11.03
CA GLY A 40 22.84 -27.79 12.26
C GLY A 40 23.86 -26.70 12.65
N GLN A 41 24.07 -25.67 11.84
CA GLN A 41 24.92 -24.51 12.18
C GLN A 41 24.07 -23.34 12.66
N THR A 42 24.50 -22.64 13.71
CA THR A 42 23.82 -21.42 14.17
C THR A 42 24.24 -20.24 13.31
N LYS A 43 23.27 -19.52 12.74
CA LYS A 43 23.45 -18.32 11.91
C LYS A 43 22.50 -17.24 12.38
N VAL A 44 22.91 -15.99 12.24
CA VAL A 44 22.06 -14.84 12.56
C VAL A 44 21.20 -14.51 11.34
N GLY A 45 19.89 -14.57 11.49
CA GLY A 45 18.92 -14.24 10.46
C GLY A 45 17.90 -13.22 10.97
N TYR A 46 16.82 -13.04 10.21
CA TYR A 46 15.76 -12.09 10.55
C TYR A 46 14.40 -12.74 10.32
N TRP A 47 13.52 -12.61 11.30
CA TRP A 47 12.15 -13.14 11.21
C TRP A 47 11.38 -12.50 10.05
N ILE A 48 10.77 -13.34 9.21
CA ILE A 48 10.07 -12.90 7.99
C ILE A 48 8.87 -12.03 8.34
N TYR A 49 8.05 -12.51 9.29
CA TYR A 49 6.86 -11.79 9.72
C TYR A 49 6.94 -11.39 11.19
N SER A 50 6.32 -10.25 11.47
CA SER A 50 5.96 -9.89 12.83
C SER A 50 4.56 -9.30 12.87
N GLU A 51 3.68 -9.99 13.60
CA GLU A 51 2.29 -9.59 13.79
C GLU A 51 2.15 -8.66 15.00
N LYS A 52 1.27 -7.67 14.88
CA LYS A 52 0.96 -6.73 15.95
C LYS A 52 -0.26 -7.18 16.74
N PHE A 53 -0.11 -7.33 18.05
CA PHE A 53 -1.18 -7.61 19.01
C PHE A 53 -1.22 -6.51 20.08
N GLY A 54 -2.17 -5.58 19.96
CA GLY A 54 -2.19 -4.35 20.75
C GLY A 54 -0.89 -3.56 20.51
N ASP A 55 -0.16 -3.24 21.58
CA ASP A 55 1.11 -2.50 21.49
C ASP A 55 2.36 -3.40 21.32
N LYS A 56 2.19 -4.71 21.10
CA LYS A 56 3.31 -5.66 21.03
C LYS A 56 3.44 -6.30 19.66
N TYR A 57 4.67 -6.49 19.24
CA TYR A 57 5.05 -7.28 18.08
C TYR A 57 5.47 -8.68 18.49
N VAL A 58 5.03 -9.69 17.75
CA VAL A 58 5.37 -11.10 17.96
C VAL A 58 5.93 -11.65 16.66
N HIS A 59 7.00 -12.45 16.76
CA HIS A 59 7.57 -13.14 15.61
C HIS A 59 6.62 -14.22 15.09
N THR A 60 6.43 -14.26 13.78
CA THR A 60 5.53 -15.22 13.14
C THR A 60 6.24 -15.88 11.96
N GLU A 61 6.01 -17.18 11.79
CA GLU A 61 6.53 -17.93 10.64
C GLU A 61 5.61 -17.82 9.42
N ALA A 62 6.19 -17.90 8.24
CA ALA A 62 5.44 -18.11 7.00
C ALA A 62 5.04 -19.59 6.94
N LYS A 63 3.80 -19.90 7.36
CA LYS A 63 3.31 -21.29 7.47
C LYS A 63 3.48 -22.04 6.15
N GLY A 64 4.27 -23.13 6.19
CA GLY A 64 4.55 -23.97 5.03
C GLY A 64 5.76 -23.51 4.18
N GLU A 65 6.33 -22.35 4.45
CA GLU A 65 7.51 -21.82 3.76
C GLU A 65 8.75 -21.84 4.65
N GLY A 66 8.72 -21.15 5.79
CA GLY A 66 9.85 -21.05 6.72
C GLY A 66 9.76 -19.89 7.73
N VAL A 67 10.82 -19.72 8.52
CA VAL A 67 10.93 -18.71 9.60
C VAL A 67 11.82 -17.51 9.27
N THR A 68 12.80 -17.70 8.37
CA THR A 68 13.73 -16.70 7.82
C THR A 68 14.08 -17.13 6.39
N CYS A 69 14.45 -16.17 5.53
CA CYS A 69 14.76 -16.46 4.13
C CYS A 69 15.99 -15.67 3.63
N VAL A 70 16.63 -16.17 2.57
CA VAL A 70 17.74 -15.48 1.89
C VAL A 70 17.28 -14.15 1.30
N ASP A 71 16.04 -14.09 0.82
CA ASP A 71 15.50 -12.91 0.15
C ASP A 71 15.54 -11.66 1.03
N ASP A 72 15.04 -11.77 2.27
CA ASP A 72 15.03 -10.70 3.25
C ASP A 72 16.43 -10.43 3.82
N VAL A 73 17.15 -11.49 4.20
CA VAL A 73 18.47 -11.33 4.83
C VAL A 73 19.51 -10.76 3.85
N ALA A 74 19.38 -11.03 2.54
CA ALA A 74 20.19 -10.36 1.52
C ALA A 74 19.88 -8.85 1.43
N ARG A 75 18.61 -8.41 1.61
CA ARG A 75 18.28 -6.98 1.73
C ARG A 75 18.88 -6.37 2.99
N VAL A 76 18.89 -7.09 4.11
CA VAL A 76 19.58 -6.65 5.33
C VAL A 76 21.08 -6.43 5.08
N ALA A 77 21.73 -7.37 4.39
CA ALA A 77 23.13 -7.23 4.01
C ALA A 77 23.37 -6.00 3.12
N ILE A 78 22.49 -5.72 2.16
CA ILE A 78 22.53 -4.51 1.32
C ILE A 78 22.39 -3.25 2.19
N LEU A 79 21.37 -3.18 3.04
CA LEU A 79 21.10 -2.04 3.92
C LEU A 79 22.32 -1.71 4.80
N TYR A 80 22.84 -2.69 5.53
CA TYR A 80 23.96 -2.46 6.44
C TYR A 80 25.28 -2.18 5.70
N THR A 81 25.48 -2.75 4.51
CA THR A 81 26.62 -2.40 3.65
C THR A 81 26.56 -0.94 3.23
N GLU A 82 25.37 -0.43 2.90
CA GLU A 82 25.18 0.97 2.49
C GLU A 82 25.32 1.94 3.66
N LEU A 83 24.76 1.61 4.82
CA LEU A 83 24.96 2.38 6.05
C LEU A 83 26.45 2.45 6.43
N TYR A 84 27.19 1.34 6.29
CA TYR A 84 28.63 1.34 6.51
C TYR A 84 29.38 2.21 5.49
N LYS A 85 28.99 2.18 4.21
CA LYS A 85 29.59 3.06 3.19
C LYS A 85 29.34 4.55 3.48
N ILE A 86 28.24 4.90 4.15
CA ILE A 86 27.90 6.27 4.51
C ILE A 86 28.64 6.75 5.78
N ASP A 87 28.69 5.92 6.83
CA ASP A 87 29.08 6.36 8.18
C ASP A 87 30.20 5.50 8.83
N SER A 88 30.65 4.44 8.16
CA SER A 88 31.79 3.59 8.56
C SER A 88 31.76 3.10 10.02
N GLN A 89 30.57 2.95 10.63
CA GLN A 89 30.46 2.43 11.98
C GLN A 89 30.65 0.91 12.01
N GLU A 90 31.46 0.42 12.95
CA GLU A 90 31.73 -1.02 13.14
C GLU A 90 30.45 -1.83 13.37
N PHE A 91 29.44 -1.24 14.00
CA PHE A 91 28.13 -1.86 14.19
C PHE A 91 27.51 -2.28 12.85
N TYR A 92 27.54 -1.42 11.83
CA TYR A 92 27.00 -1.74 10.50
C TYR A 92 27.83 -2.81 9.80
N LEU A 93 29.16 -2.76 9.91
CA LEU A 93 30.05 -3.78 9.34
C LEU A 93 29.76 -5.17 9.93
N GLN A 94 29.60 -5.24 11.27
CA GLN A 94 29.27 -6.47 11.96
C GLN A 94 27.90 -7.01 11.55
N ARG A 95 26.88 -6.16 11.42
CA ARG A 95 25.54 -6.57 10.97
C ARG A 95 25.52 -7.02 9.51
N ALA A 96 26.26 -6.36 8.63
CA ALA A 96 26.45 -6.81 7.26
C ALA A 96 27.12 -8.19 7.22
N LYS A 97 28.16 -8.42 8.05
CA LYS A 97 28.86 -9.71 8.13
C LYS A 97 27.94 -10.84 8.59
N GLU A 98 27.12 -10.60 9.60
CA GLU A 98 26.13 -11.56 10.12
C GLU A 98 25.13 -11.97 9.04
N ALA A 99 24.52 -10.98 8.37
CA ALA A 99 23.56 -11.23 7.29
C ALA A 99 24.21 -11.97 6.10
N LEU A 100 25.42 -11.58 5.71
CA LEU A 100 26.15 -12.27 4.63
C LEU A 100 26.53 -13.70 5.02
N ASP A 101 26.96 -13.96 6.25
CA ASP A 101 27.29 -15.31 6.71
C ASP A 101 26.06 -16.25 6.72
N PHE A 102 24.86 -15.69 6.96
CA PHE A 102 23.59 -16.38 6.75
C PHE A 102 23.33 -16.66 5.26
N VAL A 103 23.42 -15.64 4.39
CA VAL A 103 23.19 -15.80 2.93
C VAL A 103 24.13 -16.87 2.35
N LEU A 104 25.40 -16.87 2.75
CA LEU A 104 26.39 -17.86 2.33
C LEU A 104 26.04 -19.29 2.76
N ALA A 105 25.29 -19.48 3.85
CA ALA A 105 24.90 -20.81 4.33
C ALA A 105 23.84 -21.49 3.43
N PHE A 106 23.16 -20.73 2.57
CA PHE A 106 22.14 -21.23 1.64
C PHE A 106 22.66 -21.42 0.21
N GLN A 107 23.89 -21.00 -0.07
CA GLN A 107 24.53 -21.24 -1.36
C GLN A 107 24.85 -22.72 -1.52
N ASP A 108 24.37 -23.34 -2.60
CA ASP A 108 24.72 -24.70 -2.95
C ASP A 108 26.00 -24.73 -3.82
N THR A 109 26.56 -25.92 -3.99
CA THR A 109 27.84 -26.18 -4.68
C THR A 109 27.90 -25.72 -6.14
N ASP A 110 26.76 -25.56 -6.80
CA ASP A 110 26.67 -25.02 -8.17
C ASP A 110 26.65 -23.48 -8.22
N GLY A 111 26.47 -22.81 -7.08
CA GLY A 111 26.46 -21.35 -6.94
C GLY A 111 25.08 -20.73 -6.80
N ASP A 112 24.00 -21.49 -7.00
CA ASP A 112 22.63 -21.03 -6.76
C ASP A 112 22.28 -21.10 -5.25
N PHE A 113 21.15 -20.52 -4.88
CA PHE A 113 20.71 -20.39 -3.50
C PHE A 113 19.36 -21.05 -3.29
N TYR A 114 19.21 -21.73 -2.15
CA TYR A 114 17.88 -21.96 -1.57
C TYR A 114 17.39 -20.69 -0.88
N ASN A 115 16.10 -20.58 -0.58
CA ASN A 115 15.57 -19.37 0.06
C ASN A 115 15.24 -19.56 1.55
N PHE A 116 14.28 -20.43 1.87
CA PHE A 116 13.69 -20.55 3.21
C PHE A 116 14.30 -21.68 4.04
N VAL A 117 14.26 -21.51 5.35
CA VAL A 117 14.51 -22.57 6.36
C VAL A 117 13.29 -22.74 7.24
N PHE A 118 12.96 -23.99 7.57
CA PHE A 118 11.92 -24.30 8.54
C PHE A 118 12.38 -24.06 9.99
N SER A 119 11.43 -24.02 10.91
CA SER A 119 11.70 -23.82 12.35
C SER A 119 12.56 -24.91 12.99
N ASP A 120 12.62 -26.11 12.39
CA ASP A 120 13.52 -27.20 12.82
C ASP A 120 14.97 -27.05 12.31
N GLY A 121 15.20 -26.05 11.45
CA GLY A 121 16.48 -25.71 10.87
C GLY A 121 16.85 -26.43 9.58
N THR A 122 15.91 -27.18 9.00
CA THR A 122 16.08 -27.79 7.68
C THR A 122 15.78 -26.79 6.57
N ILE A 123 16.64 -26.73 5.54
CA ILE A 123 16.40 -25.86 4.39
C ILE A 123 15.19 -26.39 3.60
N ASN A 124 14.26 -25.51 3.25
CA ASN A 124 13.13 -25.85 2.40
C ASN A 124 13.61 -26.00 0.94
N ARG A 125 13.93 -27.23 0.54
CA ARG A 125 14.49 -27.49 -0.81
C ARG A 125 13.44 -27.69 -1.90
N GLN A 126 12.15 -27.76 -1.55
CA GLN A 126 11.07 -28.18 -2.45
C GLN A 126 10.05 -27.08 -2.73
N GLY A 127 9.85 -26.14 -1.79
CA GLY A 127 8.91 -25.04 -1.94
C GLY A 127 9.18 -24.22 -3.20
N ILE A 128 8.13 -23.78 -3.90
CA ILE A 128 8.27 -23.01 -5.15
C ILE A 128 9.01 -21.69 -4.92
N THR A 129 8.84 -21.09 -3.74
CA THR A 129 9.51 -19.87 -3.27
C THR A 129 10.88 -20.13 -2.65
N SER A 130 11.39 -21.38 -2.70
CA SER A 130 12.62 -21.77 -1.99
C SER A 130 13.58 -22.66 -2.76
N ARG A 131 13.09 -23.51 -3.66
CA ARG A 131 13.93 -24.38 -4.49
C ARG A 131 14.80 -23.54 -5.44
N LYS A 132 16.07 -23.91 -5.59
CA LYS A 132 17.01 -23.33 -6.57
C LYS A 132 16.36 -23.17 -7.95
N SER A 133 16.37 -21.94 -8.46
CA SER A 133 15.67 -21.56 -9.69
C SER A 133 16.21 -20.28 -10.34
N ALA A 134 17.44 -19.84 -10.00
CA ALA A 134 18.03 -18.60 -10.52
C ALA A 134 17.10 -17.36 -10.40
N ASN A 135 16.30 -17.30 -9.34
CA ASN A 135 15.21 -16.33 -9.18
C ASN A 135 15.59 -15.18 -8.23
N TRP A 136 14.61 -14.37 -7.82
CA TRP A 136 14.73 -13.19 -6.97
C TRP A 136 15.78 -13.30 -5.86
N TRP A 137 15.68 -14.31 -4.99
CA TRP A 137 16.59 -14.47 -3.86
C TRP A 137 18.02 -14.80 -4.28
N ALA A 138 18.23 -15.49 -5.41
CA ALA A 138 19.55 -15.80 -5.94
C ALA A 138 20.22 -14.55 -6.56
N ALA A 139 19.45 -13.78 -7.34
CA ALA A 139 19.91 -12.50 -7.89
C ALA A 139 20.25 -11.51 -6.77
N ARG A 140 19.41 -11.45 -5.73
CA ARG A 140 19.59 -10.57 -4.57
C ARG A 140 20.73 -11.01 -3.66
N ALA A 141 20.89 -12.31 -3.43
CA ALA A 141 22.06 -12.86 -2.74
C ALA A 141 23.35 -12.47 -3.46
N PHE A 142 23.41 -12.67 -4.78
CA PHE A 142 24.56 -12.27 -5.58
C PHE A 142 24.85 -10.76 -5.47
N TRP A 143 23.81 -9.91 -5.60
CA TRP A 143 23.98 -8.47 -5.43
C TRP A 143 24.50 -8.10 -4.03
N SER A 144 23.91 -8.66 -2.97
CA SER A 144 24.35 -8.38 -1.60
C SER A 144 25.81 -8.76 -1.35
N ILE A 145 26.24 -9.92 -1.86
CA ILE A 145 27.62 -10.40 -1.73
C ILE A 145 28.57 -9.51 -2.52
N ALA A 146 28.26 -9.22 -3.79
CA ALA A 146 29.10 -8.40 -4.66
C ALA A 146 29.27 -6.96 -4.14
N ASN A 147 28.19 -6.35 -3.65
CA ASN A 147 28.16 -5.00 -3.08
C ASN A 147 29.09 -4.86 -1.84
N ALA A 148 29.26 -5.95 -1.08
CA ALA A 148 29.97 -5.95 0.19
C ALA A 148 31.46 -6.34 0.11
N ILE A 149 31.96 -6.84 -1.03
CA ILE A 149 33.33 -7.38 -1.11
C ILE A 149 34.38 -6.37 -0.63
N GLU A 150 34.26 -5.11 -1.05
CA GLU A 150 35.26 -4.07 -0.76
C GLU A 150 35.27 -3.64 0.71
N ILE A 151 34.13 -3.70 1.41
CA ILE A 151 34.04 -3.21 2.81
C ILE A 151 34.72 -4.14 3.82
N PHE A 152 35.03 -5.39 3.43
CA PHE A 152 35.72 -6.38 4.26
C PHE A 152 37.23 -6.47 3.98
N GLU A 153 37.85 -5.42 3.42
CA GLU A 153 39.28 -5.45 3.11
C GLU A 153 40.21 -5.71 4.30
N THR A 154 39.76 -5.46 5.53
CA THR A 154 40.48 -5.71 6.77
C THR A 154 40.31 -7.14 7.30
N ASP A 155 39.23 -7.82 6.92
CA ASP A 155 38.95 -9.23 7.23
C ASP A 155 39.15 -10.08 5.96
N LYS A 156 40.41 -10.40 5.67
CA LYS A 156 40.79 -11.09 4.43
C LYS A 156 40.16 -12.47 4.28
N GLU A 157 39.99 -13.20 5.39
CA GLU A 157 39.37 -14.53 5.34
C GLU A 157 37.90 -14.43 4.90
N PHE A 158 37.14 -13.49 5.49
CA PHE A 158 35.76 -13.30 5.11
C PHE A 158 35.63 -12.70 3.69
N GLN A 159 36.48 -11.73 3.34
CA GLN A 159 36.54 -11.18 1.99
C GLN A 159 36.79 -12.26 0.93
N GLU A 160 37.73 -13.18 1.16
CA GLU A 160 37.99 -14.31 0.26
C GLU A 160 36.78 -15.25 0.11
N ARG A 161 36.03 -15.49 1.19
CA ARG A 161 34.77 -16.26 1.14
C ARG A 161 33.73 -15.55 0.24
N LEU A 162 33.57 -14.24 0.39
CA LEU A 162 32.65 -13.46 -0.45
C LEU A 162 33.06 -13.48 -1.93
N ILE A 163 34.35 -13.31 -2.24
CA ILE A 163 34.86 -13.35 -3.62
C ILE A 163 34.56 -14.71 -4.27
N ASN A 164 34.85 -15.80 -3.55
CA ASN A 164 34.60 -17.15 -4.06
C ASN A 164 33.10 -17.40 -4.29
N SER A 165 32.27 -16.97 -3.34
CA SER A 165 30.81 -17.10 -3.44
C SER A 165 30.24 -16.26 -4.59
N ALA A 166 30.66 -15.00 -4.74
CA ALA A 166 30.26 -14.11 -5.83
C ALA A 166 30.63 -14.71 -7.20
N LYS A 167 31.83 -15.30 -7.31
CA LYS A 167 32.27 -15.96 -8.55
C LYS A 167 31.39 -17.16 -8.91
N LEU A 168 31.00 -17.98 -7.93
CA LEU A 168 30.10 -19.12 -8.14
C LEU A 168 28.71 -18.64 -8.57
N ALA A 169 28.14 -17.69 -7.82
CA ALA A 169 26.83 -17.12 -8.11
C ALA A 169 26.78 -16.46 -9.50
N TYR A 170 27.76 -15.61 -9.82
CA TYR A 170 27.92 -15.00 -11.14
C TYR A 170 27.96 -16.06 -12.24
N SER A 171 28.77 -17.11 -12.05
CA SER A 171 28.95 -18.17 -13.05
C SER A 171 27.68 -19.00 -13.27
N PHE A 172 26.90 -19.23 -12.21
CA PHE A 172 25.62 -19.92 -12.28
C PHE A 172 24.58 -19.05 -12.98
N LEU A 173 24.33 -17.86 -12.45
CA LEU A 173 23.30 -16.94 -12.96
C LEU A 173 23.56 -16.56 -14.42
N TYR A 174 24.82 -16.31 -14.82
CA TYR A 174 25.18 -16.09 -16.21
C TYR A 174 24.77 -17.23 -17.15
N LYS A 175 24.89 -18.50 -16.70
CA LYS A 175 24.48 -19.67 -17.50
C LYS A 175 22.97 -19.90 -17.51
N SER A 176 22.27 -19.33 -16.54
CA SER A 176 20.81 -19.42 -16.39
C SER A 176 20.05 -18.36 -17.18
N LEU A 177 20.77 -17.43 -17.83
CA LEU A 177 20.16 -16.45 -18.73
C LEU A 177 19.58 -17.15 -19.96
N ASP A 178 18.40 -16.69 -20.38
CA ASP A 178 17.79 -17.10 -21.65
C ASP A 178 18.49 -16.46 -22.87
N GLU A 179 17.98 -16.75 -24.07
CA GLU A 179 18.45 -16.18 -25.33
C GLU A 179 18.35 -14.65 -25.42
N ASN A 180 17.48 -14.04 -24.61
CA ASN A 180 17.29 -12.60 -24.51
C ASN A 180 18.08 -12.00 -23.34
N TYR A 181 18.97 -12.75 -22.68
CA TYR A 181 19.74 -12.29 -21.52
C TYR A 181 18.88 -11.92 -20.31
N PHE A 182 17.75 -12.60 -20.12
CA PHE A 182 16.95 -12.49 -18.91
C PHE A 182 17.10 -13.72 -18.01
N LEU A 183 17.09 -13.48 -16.70
CA LEU A 183 16.80 -14.51 -15.70
C LEU A 183 15.28 -14.71 -15.64
N ASN A 184 14.85 -15.97 -15.69
CA ASN A 184 13.44 -16.37 -15.63
C ASN A 184 12.51 -15.66 -16.65
N HIS A 185 13.05 -15.19 -17.77
CA HIS A 185 12.29 -14.47 -18.81
C HIS A 185 11.74 -13.10 -18.39
N ASN A 186 12.12 -12.57 -17.23
CA ASN A 186 11.60 -11.30 -16.71
C ASN A 186 12.68 -10.20 -16.58
N SER A 187 12.29 -8.97 -16.90
CA SER A 187 13.20 -7.81 -16.87
C SER A 187 13.51 -7.31 -15.45
N ASP A 188 12.60 -7.55 -14.52
CA ASP A 188 12.64 -7.15 -13.11
C ASP A 188 13.69 -7.94 -12.31
N VAL A 189 13.63 -9.28 -12.28
CA VAL A 189 14.65 -10.15 -11.67
C VAL A 189 16.02 -9.89 -12.29
N SER A 190 16.03 -9.70 -13.62
CA SER A 190 17.25 -9.39 -14.37
C SER A 190 17.86 -8.04 -13.99
N SER A 191 17.04 -7.07 -13.58
CA SER A 191 17.54 -5.78 -13.07
C SER A 191 18.27 -5.92 -11.73
N VAL A 192 17.78 -6.79 -10.83
CA VAL A 192 18.47 -7.12 -9.56
C VAL A 192 19.80 -7.84 -9.85
N PHE A 193 19.80 -8.77 -10.78
CA PHE A 193 21.02 -9.43 -11.23
C PHE A 193 22.02 -8.45 -11.83
N LEU A 194 21.56 -7.51 -12.67
CA LEU A 194 22.39 -6.47 -13.28
C LEU A 194 23.07 -5.61 -12.21
N LEU A 195 22.38 -5.23 -11.13
CA LEU A 195 23.01 -4.53 -10.00
C LEU A 195 24.17 -5.34 -9.40
N GLY A 196 23.98 -6.64 -9.19
CA GLY A 196 25.06 -7.53 -8.74
C GLY A 196 26.22 -7.64 -9.74
N VAL A 197 25.94 -7.71 -11.04
CA VAL A 197 26.98 -7.75 -12.10
C VAL A 197 27.78 -6.45 -12.10
N ILE A 198 27.11 -5.30 -11.93
CA ILE A 198 27.76 -3.98 -11.87
C ILE A 198 28.69 -3.90 -10.65
N GLU A 199 28.24 -4.29 -9.47
CA GLU A 199 29.09 -4.31 -8.26
C GLU A 199 30.25 -5.30 -8.41
N TYR A 200 30.01 -6.47 -9.00
CA TYR A 200 31.07 -7.44 -9.26
C TYR A 200 32.09 -6.93 -10.30
N TYR A 201 31.65 -6.19 -11.32
CA TYR A 201 32.55 -5.49 -12.23
C TYR A 201 33.34 -4.38 -11.52
N LYS A 202 32.70 -3.59 -10.64
CA LYS A 202 33.38 -2.54 -9.85
C LYS A 202 34.53 -3.15 -9.05
N TYR A 203 34.37 -4.35 -8.49
CA TYR A 203 35.45 -5.05 -7.80
C TYR A 203 36.49 -5.68 -8.76
N THR A 204 36.06 -6.49 -9.73
CA THR A 204 36.96 -7.31 -10.56
C THR A 204 37.67 -6.54 -11.67
N LYS A 205 37.05 -5.47 -12.17
CA LYS A 205 37.44 -4.74 -13.40
C LYS A 205 37.56 -5.64 -14.64
N ASP A 206 36.88 -6.79 -14.66
CA ASP A 206 36.89 -7.70 -15.82
C ASP A 206 35.93 -7.19 -16.91
N GLU A 207 36.48 -6.83 -18.06
CA GLU A 207 35.71 -6.32 -19.21
C GLU A 207 34.64 -7.31 -19.70
N LYS A 208 34.80 -8.62 -19.49
CA LYS A 208 33.74 -9.59 -19.83
C LYS A 208 32.50 -9.45 -18.95
N VAL A 209 32.70 -9.09 -17.68
CA VAL A 209 31.61 -8.81 -16.74
C VAL A 209 30.88 -7.55 -17.17
N LYS A 210 31.61 -6.52 -17.61
CA LYS A 210 31.02 -5.31 -18.19
C LYS A 210 30.25 -5.59 -19.48
N GLU A 211 30.79 -6.42 -20.37
CA GLU A 211 30.10 -6.84 -21.60
C GLU A 211 28.77 -7.53 -21.28
N LEU A 212 28.75 -8.38 -20.25
CA LEU A 212 27.50 -8.99 -19.78
C LEU A 212 26.53 -7.94 -19.24
N ALA A 213 27.00 -7.00 -18.42
CA ALA A 213 26.15 -5.92 -17.89
C ALA A 213 25.46 -5.13 -19.01
N ILE A 214 26.21 -4.81 -20.07
CA ILE A 214 25.69 -4.15 -21.27
C ILE A 214 24.62 -5.00 -21.97
N LYS A 215 24.84 -6.31 -22.13
CA LYS A 215 23.87 -7.21 -22.78
C LYS A 215 22.55 -7.28 -22.01
N VAL A 216 22.61 -7.45 -20.69
CA VAL A 216 21.43 -7.47 -19.83
C VAL A 216 20.72 -6.12 -19.86
N GLY A 217 21.46 -5.02 -19.72
CA GLY A 217 20.91 -3.66 -19.81
C GLY A 217 20.24 -3.36 -21.15
N ASP A 218 20.86 -3.74 -22.27
CA ASP A 218 20.29 -3.59 -23.61
C ASP A 218 19.02 -4.42 -23.81
N SER A 219 18.91 -5.56 -23.13
CA SER A 219 17.67 -6.35 -23.13
C SER A 219 16.58 -5.70 -22.30
N ILE A 220 16.89 -5.15 -21.12
CA ILE A 220 15.93 -4.37 -20.31
C ILE A 220 15.39 -3.17 -21.10
N LEU A 221 16.24 -2.46 -21.86
CA LEU A 221 15.78 -1.33 -22.69
C LEU A 221 14.69 -1.73 -23.71
N LYS A 222 14.72 -2.98 -24.22
CA LYS A 222 13.73 -3.46 -25.20
C LYS A 222 12.34 -3.67 -24.59
N THR A 223 12.23 -3.75 -23.27
CA THR A 223 10.93 -3.90 -22.59
C THR A 223 10.31 -2.57 -22.22
N GLN A 224 10.99 -1.44 -22.46
CA GLN A 224 10.45 -0.12 -22.16
C GLN A 224 9.20 0.19 -22.99
N ILE A 225 8.13 0.56 -22.30
CA ILE A 225 6.84 0.92 -22.88
C ILE A 225 6.90 2.39 -23.31
N LEU A 226 6.57 2.67 -24.57
CA LEU A 226 6.74 4.02 -25.15
C LEU A 226 5.43 4.80 -25.34
N GLU A 227 4.29 4.17 -25.11
CA GLU A 227 2.96 4.73 -25.33
C GLU A 227 1.94 4.24 -24.30
N GLY A 228 0.80 4.93 -24.22
CA GLY A 228 -0.29 4.58 -23.32
C GLY A 228 -0.04 4.99 -21.87
N PHE A 229 -0.86 4.44 -20.97
CA PHE A 229 -0.85 4.81 -19.54
C PHE A 229 0.49 4.49 -18.85
N LEU A 230 1.16 3.41 -19.28
CA LEU A 230 2.43 2.93 -18.75
C LEU A 230 3.65 3.50 -19.48
N ARG A 231 3.50 4.58 -20.26
CA ARG A 231 4.63 5.20 -20.99
C ARG A 231 5.79 5.50 -20.02
N GLY A 232 6.97 4.98 -20.34
CA GLY A 232 8.19 5.07 -19.55
C GLY A 232 8.50 3.85 -18.69
N ALA A 233 7.48 3.09 -18.28
CA ALA A 233 7.62 1.85 -17.51
C ALA A 233 8.26 0.72 -18.33
N TYR A 234 8.59 -0.39 -17.68
CA TYR A 234 9.14 -1.59 -18.33
C TYR A 234 8.12 -2.71 -18.24
N ASN A 235 7.89 -3.44 -19.33
CA ASN A 235 7.09 -4.65 -19.31
C ASN A 235 7.84 -5.76 -18.56
N GLU A 236 7.16 -6.36 -17.60
CA GLU A 236 7.68 -7.42 -16.73
C GLU A 236 7.09 -8.79 -17.09
N GLY A 237 6.10 -8.82 -17.99
CA GLY A 237 5.42 -10.05 -18.41
C GLY A 237 6.03 -10.71 -19.63
N GLU A 238 6.00 -12.04 -19.62
CA GLU A 238 6.46 -12.88 -20.73
C GLU A 238 5.46 -12.88 -21.90
N THR A 239 4.17 -13.00 -21.60
CA THR A 239 3.12 -13.18 -22.62
C THR A 239 2.17 -11.99 -22.73
N ASN A 240 1.77 -11.43 -21.59
CA ASN A 240 0.88 -10.28 -21.51
C ASN A 240 1.63 -9.11 -20.85
N LEU A 241 1.19 -7.89 -21.15
CA LEU A 241 1.70 -6.72 -20.49
C LEU A 241 1.36 -6.77 -19.00
N ILE A 242 2.36 -6.62 -18.15
CA ILE A 242 2.24 -6.46 -16.70
C ILE A 242 3.38 -5.57 -16.21
N TRP A 243 3.07 -4.77 -15.21
CA TRP A 243 4.02 -4.02 -14.42
C TRP A 243 3.56 -4.07 -12.97
N HIS A 244 4.47 -4.24 -12.02
CA HIS A 244 4.18 -4.07 -10.60
C HIS A 244 5.14 -3.08 -9.96
N SER A 245 4.84 -2.56 -8.77
CA SER A 245 5.78 -1.66 -8.09
C SER A 245 6.87 -2.40 -7.32
N TRP A 246 6.57 -3.62 -6.87
CA TRP A 246 7.49 -4.40 -6.05
C TRP A 246 8.63 -4.97 -6.90
N GLY A 247 9.87 -4.61 -6.58
CA GLY A 247 11.06 -5.19 -7.23
C GLY A 247 11.45 -4.59 -8.59
N SER A 248 10.74 -3.59 -9.09
CA SER A 248 11.02 -2.92 -10.38
C SER A 248 12.22 -1.98 -10.32
N ARG A 249 13.42 -2.56 -10.25
CA ARG A 249 14.71 -1.86 -10.16
C ARG A 249 15.37 -1.58 -11.50
N GLN A 250 14.65 -1.72 -12.63
CA GLN A 250 15.17 -1.45 -13.96
C GLN A 250 15.74 -0.03 -14.05
N GLY A 251 15.04 0.97 -13.52
CA GLY A 251 15.50 2.36 -13.46
C GLY A 251 16.85 2.51 -12.73
N GLU A 252 16.93 2.04 -11.48
CA GLU A 252 18.17 2.04 -10.68
C GLU A 252 19.32 1.32 -11.40
N ALA A 253 19.07 0.12 -11.94
CA ALA A 253 20.08 -0.69 -12.60
C ALA A 253 20.62 -0.01 -13.88
N LEU A 254 19.78 0.66 -14.64
CA LEU A 254 20.19 1.39 -15.85
C LEU A 254 20.98 2.66 -15.51
N VAL A 255 20.65 3.37 -14.43
CA VAL A 255 21.45 4.51 -13.97
C VAL A 255 22.82 4.05 -13.47
N GLU A 256 22.90 2.95 -12.72
CA GLU A 256 24.19 2.38 -12.29
C GLU A 256 25.00 1.85 -13.48
N LEU A 257 24.35 1.29 -14.52
CA LEU A 257 25.01 0.88 -15.75
C LEU A 257 25.57 2.09 -16.54
N TYR A 258 24.82 3.20 -16.58
CA TYR A 258 25.30 4.45 -17.15
C TYR A 258 26.60 4.91 -16.48
N LYS A 259 26.72 4.82 -15.14
CA LYS A 259 27.95 5.24 -14.44
C LYS A 259 29.20 4.52 -14.93
N ILE A 260 29.12 3.23 -15.27
CA ILE A 260 30.27 2.43 -15.71
C ILE A 260 30.50 2.40 -17.23
N THR A 261 29.47 2.74 -18.02
CA THR A 261 29.52 2.72 -19.51
C THR A 261 29.62 4.11 -20.12
N GLN A 262 29.04 5.12 -19.47
CA GLN A 262 28.80 6.48 -19.98
C GLN A 262 27.95 6.50 -21.27
N ASP A 263 27.16 5.44 -21.53
CA ASP A 263 26.25 5.36 -22.67
C ASP A 263 24.90 6.00 -22.32
N GLN A 264 24.60 7.12 -22.97
CA GLN A 264 23.48 8.01 -22.65
C GLN A 264 22.11 7.32 -22.76
N LYS A 265 21.97 6.27 -23.59
CA LYS A 265 20.70 5.55 -23.77
C LYS A 265 20.13 4.99 -22.46
N TYR A 266 21.00 4.58 -21.53
CA TYR A 266 20.58 4.02 -20.24
C TYR A 266 20.04 5.12 -19.32
N LEU A 267 20.70 6.28 -19.30
CA LEU A 267 20.24 7.44 -18.55
C LEU A 267 18.93 7.99 -19.14
N ASP A 268 18.82 8.11 -20.46
CA ASP A 268 17.60 8.60 -21.12
C ASP A 268 16.40 7.70 -20.85
N SER A 269 16.61 6.38 -20.81
CA SER A 269 15.57 5.41 -20.46
C SER A 269 15.07 5.58 -19.03
N ALA A 270 15.98 5.74 -18.07
CA ALA A 270 15.63 5.96 -16.67
C ALA A 270 14.95 7.33 -16.45
N LYS A 271 15.34 8.37 -17.19
CA LYS A 271 14.64 9.66 -17.19
C LYS A 271 13.22 9.51 -17.73
N LEU A 272 13.01 8.81 -18.84
CA LEU A 272 11.67 8.60 -19.39
C LEU A 272 10.74 7.91 -18.37
N LEU A 273 11.24 6.95 -17.61
CA LEU A 273 10.51 6.34 -16.50
C LEU A 273 10.10 7.37 -15.43
N ALA A 274 11.07 8.15 -14.94
CA ALA A 274 10.86 9.12 -13.87
C ALA A 274 9.98 10.29 -14.28
N ASP A 275 10.07 10.71 -15.54
CA ASP A 275 9.41 11.89 -16.08
C ASP A 275 7.96 11.61 -16.48
N GLU A 276 7.68 10.44 -17.06
CA GLU A 276 6.36 10.12 -17.62
C GLU A 276 5.48 9.30 -16.68
N PHE A 277 6.08 8.37 -15.93
CA PHE A 277 5.33 7.34 -15.21
C PHE A 277 5.26 7.60 -13.70
N TYR A 278 6.37 7.99 -13.07
CA TYR A 278 6.38 8.26 -11.63
C TYR A 278 5.41 9.37 -11.17
N PRO A 279 5.11 10.44 -11.94
CA PRO A 279 4.06 11.39 -11.55
C PRO A 279 2.66 10.75 -11.47
N ALA A 280 2.37 9.74 -12.30
CA ALA A 280 1.12 8.99 -12.20
C ALA A 280 1.09 8.17 -10.89
N LEU A 281 2.21 7.55 -10.51
CA LEU A 281 2.34 6.84 -9.22
C LEU A 281 2.29 7.80 -8.02
N LEU A 282 2.89 8.99 -8.10
CA LEU A 282 2.79 9.97 -7.01
C LEU A 282 1.34 10.45 -6.81
N SER A 283 0.55 10.49 -7.88
CA SER A 283 -0.86 10.86 -7.85
C SER A 283 -1.76 9.79 -7.25
N LEU A 284 -1.58 8.54 -7.65
CA LEU A 284 -2.41 7.39 -7.23
C LEU A 284 -1.91 6.74 -5.92
N GLY A 285 -0.66 7.01 -5.54
CA GLY A 285 0.11 6.24 -4.57
C GLY A 285 0.93 5.13 -5.24
N PRO A 286 1.83 4.46 -4.50
CA PRO A 286 2.64 3.34 -5.00
C PRO A 286 1.77 2.15 -5.37
N VAL A 287 1.19 2.18 -6.58
CA VAL A 287 0.29 1.18 -7.15
C VAL A 287 0.89 -0.21 -7.01
N TYR A 288 0.11 -1.19 -6.55
CA TYR A 288 0.60 -2.57 -6.39
C TYR A 288 0.98 -3.21 -7.74
N GLU A 289 0.05 -3.22 -8.69
CA GLU A 289 0.21 -3.86 -9.99
C GLU A 289 -0.66 -3.18 -11.06
N ILE A 290 -0.21 -3.19 -12.31
CA ILE A 290 -0.94 -2.74 -13.49
C ILE A 290 -0.81 -3.82 -14.56
N SER A 291 -1.96 -4.36 -14.97
CA SER A 291 -2.07 -5.30 -16.09
C SER A 291 -3.24 -4.89 -16.98
N GLU A 292 -4.32 -5.68 -16.99
CA GLU A 292 -5.56 -5.32 -17.68
C GLU A 292 -6.28 -4.17 -16.99
N TYR A 293 -6.08 -4.00 -15.69
CA TYR A 293 -6.59 -2.93 -14.86
C TYR A 293 -5.50 -2.47 -13.88
N VAL A 294 -5.75 -1.37 -13.17
CA VAL A 294 -4.87 -0.83 -12.13
C VAL A 294 -5.28 -1.41 -10.79
N LYS A 295 -4.44 -2.27 -10.21
CA LYS A 295 -4.60 -2.76 -8.85
C LYS A 295 -3.86 -1.83 -7.89
N LEU A 296 -4.60 -0.89 -7.28
CA LEU A 296 -4.03 0.11 -6.37
C LEU A 296 -3.43 -0.49 -5.10
N TYR A 297 -4.16 -1.42 -4.47
CA TYR A 297 -3.86 -1.91 -3.12
C TYR A 297 -3.44 -3.39 -3.13
N PRO A 298 -2.67 -3.82 -2.11
CA PRO A 298 -2.07 -3.00 -1.04
C PRO A 298 -0.96 -2.06 -1.56
N GLN A 299 -0.83 -0.88 -0.96
CA GLN A 299 0.32 0.00 -1.18
C GLN A 299 1.41 -0.34 -0.17
N ILE A 300 2.59 -0.77 -0.63
CA ILE A 300 3.63 -1.39 0.23
C ILE A 300 4.97 -0.65 0.14
N ALA A 301 5.77 -0.72 1.20
CA ALA A 301 7.12 -0.14 1.25
C ALA A 301 8.01 -0.62 0.09
N TYR A 302 7.88 -1.90 -0.29
CA TYR A 302 8.63 -2.49 -1.40
C TYR A 302 8.26 -1.91 -2.76
N GLY A 303 7.09 -1.27 -2.90
CA GLY A 303 6.70 -0.54 -4.10
C GLY A 303 7.26 0.89 -4.16
N VAL A 304 7.55 1.49 -3.00
CA VAL A 304 8.08 2.86 -2.89
C VAL A 304 9.61 2.87 -2.98
N GLU A 305 10.26 1.88 -2.40
CA GLU A 305 11.72 1.83 -2.30
C GLU A 305 12.44 1.85 -3.67
N PRO A 306 12.03 1.08 -4.70
CA PRO A 306 12.68 1.12 -6.02
C PRO A 306 12.56 2.48 -6.72
N ILE A 307 11.45 3.19 -6.49
CA ILE A 307 11.21 4.53 -7.03
C ILE A 307 12.20 5.52 -6.40
N ILE A 308 12.31 5.51 -5.06
CA ILE A 308 13.27 6.37 -4.33
C ILE A 308 14.70 6.04 -4.72
N SER A 309 15.04 4.75 -4.82
CA SER A 309 16.35 4.30 -5.27
C SER A 309 16.67 4.82 -6.68
N THR A 310 15.74 4.73 -7.62
CA THR A 310 15.93 5.28 -8.98
C THR A 310 16.13 6.80 -8.97
N LEU A 311 15.27 7.54 -8.27
CA LEU A 311 15.27 9.01 -8.26
C LEU A 311 16.52 9.59 -7.58
N THR A 312 16.96 9.01 -6.47
CA THR A 312 18.19 9.44 -5.79
C THR A 312 19.43 9.21 -6.66
N LYS A 313 19.45 8.12 -7.44
CA LYS A 313 20.52 7.84 -8.41
C LYS A 313 20.47 8.75 -9.62
N LEU A 314 19.28 9.09 -10.13
CA LEU A 314 19.12 10.10 -11.17
C LEU A 314 19.63 11.46 -10.70
N TYR A 315 19.29 11.89 -9.49
CA TYR A 315 19.83 13.11 -8.90
C TYR A 315 21.36 13.06 -8.82
N GLU A 316 21.94 11.96 -8.34
CA GLU A 316 23.40 11.78 -8.21
C GLU A 316 24.15 12.02 -9.55
N VAL A 317 23.60 11.53 -10.67
CA VAL A 317 24.29 11.63 -11.98
C VAL A 317 23.93 12.88 -12.78
N THR A 318 22.77 13.49 -12.52
CA THR A 318 22.28 14.66 -13.29
C THR A 318 22.44 15.98 -12.55
N ASN A 319 22.48 15.95 -11.22
CA ASN A 319 22.28 17.10 -10.33
C ASN A 319 20.96 17.86 -10.57
N ASP A 320 19.97 17.23 -11.20
CA ASP A 320 18.65 17.81 -11.41
C ASP A 320 17.82 17.70 -10.12
N VAL A 321 17.62 18.85 -9.47
CA VAL A 321 16.91 18.96 -8.20
C VAL A 321 15.46 18.46 -8.26
N GLN A 322 14.83 18.40 -9.44
CA GLN A 322 13.46 17.89 -9.55
C GLN A 322 13.39 16.41 -9.21
N TYR A 323 14.43 15.62 -9.48
CA TYR A 323 14.51 14.23 -9.01
C TYR A 323 14.66 14.12 -7.50
N ALA A 324 15.36 15.07 -6.85
CA ALA A 324 15.46 15.11 -5.39
C ALA A 324 14.12 15.51 -4.74
N TYR A 325 13.40 16.48 -5.31
CA TYR A 325 12.04 16.83 -4.90
C TYR A 325 11.10 15.63 -5.02
N LEU A 326 11.10 14.97 -6.18
CA LEU A 326 10.25 13.80 -6.42
C LEU A 326 10.58 12.65 -5.47
N ALA A 327 11.87 12.37 -5.23
CA ALA A 327 12.31 11.36 -4.26
C ALA A 327 11.79 11.66 -2.85
N ALA A 328 11.90 12.92 -2.39
CA ALA A 328 11.44 13.32 -1.08
C ALA A 328 9.90 13.26 -0.93
N LEU A 329 9.15 13.63 -1.98
CA LEU A 329 7.69 13.51 -1.99
C LEU A 329 7.23 12.04 -1.91
N PHE A 330 7.90 11.12 -2.62
CA PHE A 330 7.69 9.68 -2.43
C PHE A 330 8.12 9.22 -1.03
N GLY A 331 9.23 9.74 -0.52
CA GLY A 331 9.70 9.50 0.85
C GLY A 331 8.68 9.89 1.92
N GLY A 332 7.85 10.89 1.64
CA GLY A 332 6.76 11.27 2.53
C GLY A 332 5.69 10.21 2.73
N PHE A 333 5.63 9.15 1.89
CA PHE A 333 4.76 7.99 2.11
C PHE A 333 4.96 7.37 3.50
N TYR A 334 6.22 7.29 3.95
CA TYR A 334 6.60 6.77 5.26
C TYR A 334 6.18 7.68 6.41
N GLU A 335 6.02 8.98 6.14
CA GLU A 335 5.64 10.00 7.11
C GLU A 335 4.13 10.21 7.14
N ARG A 336 3.55 11.00 6.24
CA ARG A 336 2.09 11.27 6.18
C ARG A 336 1.60 11.62 4.78
N ASN A 337 2.47 11.58 3.76
CA ASN A 337 2.12 11.88 2.38
C ASN A 337 1.45 10.67 1.71
N ASN A 338 0.30 10.28 2.24
CA ASN A 338 -0.55 9.23 1.71
C ASN A 338 -2.01 9.57 1.97
N HIS A 339 -2.94 8.82 1.36
CA HIS A 339 -4.35 9.18 1.36
C HIS A 339 -5.02 9.12 2.76
N LEU A 340 -4.44 8.38 3.72
CA LEU A 340 -4.90 8.35 5.12
C LEU A 340 -4.18 9.35 6.03
N ASN A 341 -3.22 10.12 5.51
CA ASN A 341 -2.40 11.07 6.27
C ASN A 341 -1.73 10.47 7.52
N THR A 342 -1.35 9.18 7.44
CA THR A 342 -0.88 8.39 8.58
C THR A 342 0.48 7.76 8.29
N PRO A 343 1.40 7.67 9.27
CA PRO A 343 2.71 7.07 9.04
C PRO A 343 2.68 5.60 8.65
N MET A 344 3.53 5.29 7.67
CA MET A 344 3.90 3.93 7.26
C MET A 344 5.25 3.49 7.86
N TYR A 345 5.91 4.37 8.60
CA TYR A 345 7.08 4.09 9.42
C TYR A 345 6.77 4.37 10.90
N GLY A 346 6.86 3.34 11.73
CA GLY A 346 6.51 3.38 13.14
C GLY A 346 7.58 4.02 14.03
N PRO A 347 7.22 4.37 15.28
CA PRO A 347 8.10 5.11 16.18
C PRO A 347 9.35 4.33 16.63
N ASN A 348 9.34 3.00 16.60
CA ASN A 348 10.50 2.16 16.91
C ASN A 348 11.23 1.65 15.66
N GLY A 349 10.90 2.21 14.49
CA GLY A 349 11.51 1.82 13.22
C GLY A 349 10.78 0.70 12.49
N GLU A 350 9.52 0.44 12.84
CA GLU A 350 8.67 -0.52 12.15
C GLU A 350 8.37 -0.04 10.71
N GLY A 351 8.60 -0.86 9.69
CA GLY A 351 7.98 -0.61 8.38
C GLY A 351 6.62 -1.30 8.35
N TYR A 352 5.53 -0.55 8.28
CA TYR A 352 4.20 -1.16 8.22
C TYR A 352 3.98 -1.87 6.88
N ASP A 353 3.35 -3.04 6.96
CA ASP A 353 3.23 -4.02 5.87
C ASP A 353 2.51 -3.45 4.65
N SER A 354 1.34 -2.83 4.86
CA SER A 354 0.56 -2.25 3.76
C SER A 354 -0.38 -1.12 4.18
N LEU A 355 -0.60 -0.21 3.24
CA LEU A 355 -1.65 0.80 3.27
C LEU A 355 -2.80 0.37 2.34
N HIS A 356 -4.03 0.51 2.81
CA HIS A 356 -5.29 0.25 2.10
C HIS A 356 -6.18 1.50 2.09
N SER A 357 -7.29 1.49 1.34
CA SER A 357 -8.14 2.68 1.15
C SER A 357 -8.67 3.35 2.43
N VAL A 358 -8.81 2.60 3.51
CA VAL A 358 -9.40 3.08 4.79
C VAL A 358 -8.62 2.64 6.03
N TYR A 359 -7.59 1.80 5.89
CA TYR A 359 -6.83 1.27 7.03
C TYR A 359 -5.36 0.98 6.66
N ILE A 360 -4.55 0.71 7.69
CA ILE A 360 -3.17 0.26 7.57
C ILE A 360 -3.03 -1.10 8.23
N ASN A 361 -2.41 -2.04 7.53
CA ASN A 361 -1.88 -3.24 8.15
C ASN A 361 -0.55 -2.88 8.83
N SER A 362 -0.60 -2.75 10.16
CA SER A 362 0.55 -2.33 10.98
C SER A 362 1.45 -3.48 11.44
N ASN A 363 1.27 -4.68 10.88
CA ASN A 363 2.28 -5.73 10.96
C ASN A 363 3.60 -5.19 10.37
N ALA A 364 4.73 -5.72 10.83
CA ALA A 364 6.05 -5.18 10.49
C ALA A 364 7.07 -6.31 10.37
N GLY A 365 6.96 -7.07 9.28
CA GLY A 365 7.93 -8.10 8.92
C GLY A 365 9.27 -7.54 8.42
N ALA A 366 10.17 -8.44 8.04
CA ALA A 366 11.49 -8.07 7.53
C ALA A 366 11.39 -7.25 6.24
N GLU A 367 10.65 -7.71 5.22
CA GLU A 367 10.59 -7.03 3.91
C GLU A 367 10.16 -5.56 4.03
N SER A 368 9.01 -5.30 4.66
CA SER A 368 8.46 -3.95 4.81
C SER A 368 9.37 -3.05 5.63
N THR A 369 9.91 -3.55 6.74
CA THR A 369 10.86 -2.83 7.60
C THR A 369 12.14 -2.48 6.84
N ILE A 370 12.74 -3.43 6.13
CA ILE A 370 14.00 -3.20 5.41
C ILE A 370 13.79 -2.26 4.23
N CYS A 371 12.69 -2.37 3.48
CA CYS A 371 12.38 -1.47 2.37
C CYS A 371 12.16 -0.01 2.85
N ALA A 372 11.51 0.18 4.01
CA ALA A 372 11.42 1.51 4.62
C ALA A 372 12.81 2.05 4.99
N LEU A 373 13.64 1.24 5.65
CA LEU A 373 14.99 1.64 6.07
C LEU A 373 15.93 1.91 4.88
N LEU A 374 15.86 1.13 3.80
CA LEU A 374 16.58 1.37 2.56
C LEU A 374 16.15 2.70 1.93
N SER A 375 14.85 2.96 1.85
CA SER A 375 14.32 4.23 1.35
C SER A 375 14.88 5.43 2.13
N LEU A 376 14.83 5.37 3.47
CA LEU A 376 15.37 6.42 4.34
C LEU A 376 16.89 6.56 4.20
N THR A 377 17.62 5.45 4.04
CA THR A 377 19.08 5.43 3.80
C THR A 377 19.42 6.13 2.49
N ARG A 378 18.66 5.87 1.41
CA ARG A 378 18.82 6.55 0.11
C ARG A 378 18.52 8.04 0.22
N LEU A 379 17.43 8.42 0.88
CA LEU A 379 17.06 9.83 1.07
C LEU A 379 18.12 10.61 1.85
N LYS A 380 18.81 9.98 2.81
CA LYS A 380 19.94 10.59 3.53
C LYS A 380 21.14 10.96 2.64
N THR A 381 21.23 10.41 1.43
CA THR A 381 22.28 10.81 0.47
C THR A 381 21.98 12.13 -0.24
N LEU A 382 20.73 12.60 -0.18
CA LEU A 382 20.34 13.90 -0.74
C LEU A 382 20.81 15.05 0.17
N PRO A 383 20.94 16.28 -0.37
CA PRO A 383 21.12 17.47 0.44
C PRO A 383 20.04 17.62 1.51
N ILE A 384 20.41 18.23 2.64
CA ILE A 384 19.60 18.31 3.87
C ILE A 384 18.22 18.95 3.64
N GLU A 385 18.13 19.92 2.73
CA GLU A 385 16.88 20.59 2.38
C GLU A 385 15.82 19.65 1.78
N PHE A 386 16.23 18.61 1.06
CA PHE A 386 15.32 17.61 0.50
C PHE A 386 14.97 16.53 1.52
N GLN A 387 15.86 16.26 2.47
CA GLN A 387 15.62 15.32 3.55
C GLN A 387 14.44 15.78 4.42
N GLU A 388 14.41 17.05 4.81
CA GLU A 388 13.30 17.60 5.61
C GLU A 388 11.95 17.54 4.85
N LEU A 389 11.99 17.55 3.52
CA LEU A 389 10.81 17.61 2.67
C LEU A 389 9.96 16.32 2.70
N THR A 390 10.45 15.21 3.23
CA THR A 390 9.61 14.02 3.46
C THR A 390 8.42 14.30 4.37
N GLN A 391 8.47 15.35 5.19
CA GLN A 391 7.34 15.79 6.02
C GLN A 391 6.26 16.56 5.23
N ALA A 392 6.48 16.83 3.95
CA ALA A 392 5.50 17.49 3.10
C ALA A 392 4.27 16.60 2.86
N ILE A 393 3.10 17.22 2.77
CA ILE A 393 1.84 16.54 2.46
C ILE A 393 1.29 17.14 1.18
N ILE A 394 1.10 16.32 0.14
CA ILE A 394 0.42 16.71 -1.09
C ILE A 394 -1.07 16.86 -0.77
N ILE A 395 -1.55 18.09 -0.85
CA ILE A 395 -2.93 18.44 -0.51
C ILE A 395 -3.80 18.61 -1.75
N SER A 396 -3.19 18.86 -2.90
CA SER A 396 -3.90 19.30 -4.10
C SER A 396 -3.02 19.19 -5.35
N GLY A 397 -3.57 19.51 -6.53
CA GLY A 397 -2.81 19.64 -7.77
C GLY A 397 -3.47 18.96 -8.97
N ARG A 398 -2.88 19.14 -10.16
CA ARG A 398 -3.23 18.39 -11.37
C ARG A 398 -2.67 16.98 -11.27
N LYS A 399 -3.43 16.09 -10.63
CA LYS A 399 -3.05 14.69 -10.35
C LYS A 399 -3.78 13.71 -11.26
N ALA A 400 -3.22 12.51 -11.39
CA ALA A 400 -3.94 11.39 -11.95
C ALA A 400 -5.09 10.94 -11.03
N HIS A 401 -6.18 10.46 -11.64
CA HIS A 401 -7.34 9.93 -10.94
C HIS A 401 -7.72 8.55 -11.49
N LEU A 402 -8.08 7.64 -10.60
CA LEU A 402 -8.62 6.32 -10.93
C LEU A 402 -10.03 6.22 -10.36
N PHE A 403 -10.99 5.78 -11.18
CA PHE A 403 -12.36 5.55 -10.75
C PHE A 403 -12.81 4.14 -11.15
N GLU A 404 -13.27 3.38 -10.18
CA GLU A 404 -13.98 2.12 -10.39
C GLU A 404 -15.38 2.42 -10.94
N VAL A 405 -15.73 1.85 -12.09
CA VAL A 405 -16.95 2.22 -12.84
C VAL A 405 -18.21 1.81 -12.10
N GLU A 406 -18.16 0.73 -11.33
CA GLU A 406 -19.26 0.30 -10.47
C GLU A 406 -19.56 1.26 -9.31
N LYS A 407 -18.63 2.17 -8.98
CA LYS A 407 -18.82 3.25 -8.01
C LYS A 407 -19.26 4.58 -8.66
N MET A 408 -19.26 4.68 -9.99
CA MET A 408 -19.65 5.88 -10.73
C MET A 408 -21.17 6.01 -10.87
N ASN A 409 -21.66 7.22 -11.13
CA ASN A 409 -23.09 7.46 -11.35
C ASN A 409 -23.52 7.02 -12.76
N THR A 410 -24.20 5.88 -12.82
CA THR A 410 -24.78 5.29 -14.04
C THR A 410 -26.16 5.83 -14.39
N GLY A 411 -26.83 6.59 -13.51
CA GLY A 411 -28.17 7.12 -13.74
C GLY A 411 -29.24 6.01 -13.86
N ILE A 412 -29.97 5.99 -14.98
CA ILE A 412 -31.10 5.07 -15.22
C ILE A 412 -30.76 3.93 -16.19
N TYR A 413 -29.48 3.76 -16.52
CA TYR A 413 -29.05 2.77 -17.51
C TYR A 413 -29.01 1.37 -16.88
N SER A 414 -29.38 0.35 -17.66
CA SER A 414 -29.39 -1.05 -17.23
C SER A 414 -27.99 -1.66 -17.41
N PHE A 415 -27.54 -2.42 -16.40
CA PHE A 415 -26.29 -3.17 -16.44
C PHE A 415 -26.31 -4.28 -15.38
N THR A 416 -25.34 -5.18 -15.46
CA THR A 416 -25.06 -6.17 -14.41
C THR A 416 -23.62 -6.05 -13.96
N LEU A 417 -23.33 -6.34 -12.69
CA LEU A 417 -21.96 -6.48 -12.19
C LEU A 417 -21.52 -7.93 -12.28
N GLU A 418 -20.31 -8.16 -12.79
CA GLU A 418 -19.65 -9.46 -12.78
C GLU A 418 -18.27 -9.31 -12.13
N ASN A 419 -17.78 -10.36 -11.47
CA ASN A 419 -16.42 -10.39 -10.92
C ASN A 419 -15.57 -11.31 -11.80
N ILE A 420 -14.75 -10.70 -12.67
CA ILE A 420 -13.85 -11.37 -13.61
C ILE A 420 -12.44 -10.83 -13.33
N ASN A 421 -11.79 -11.34 -12.29
CA ASN A 421 -10.55 -10.83 -11.68
C ASN A 421 -10.69 -9.47 -10.98
N ASN A 422 -11.51 -8.56 -11.51
CA ASN A 422 -12.01 -7.36 -10.84
C ASN A 422 -13.55 -7.25 -11.01
N VAL A 423 -14.20 -6.37 -10.25
CA VAL A 423 -15.63 -6.07 -10.46
C VAL A 423 -15.77 -5.23 -11.72
N VAL A 424 -16.57 -5.70 -12.67
CA VAL A 424 -16.79 -5.03 -13.95
C VAL A 424 -18.27 -4.80 -14.21
N LEU A 425 -18.57 -3.68 -14.85
CA LEU A 425 -19.88 -3.39 -15.39
C LEU A 425 -20.05 -4.08 -16.74
N LYS A 426 -21.07 -4.94 -16.87
CA LYS A 426 -21.45 -5.62 -18.11
C LYS A 426 -22.75 -5.06 -18.67
N THR A 427 -22.74 -4.73 -19.97
CA THR A 427 -23.93 -4.29 -20.71
C THR A 427 -23.79 -4.59 -22.21
N ASP A 428 -24.90 -4.92 -22.87
CA ASP A 428 -25.03 -4.95 -24.33
C ASP A 428 -25.81 -3.75 -24.90
N GLU A 429 -26.33 -2.89 -24.01
CA GLU A 429 -26.98 -1.63 -24.33
C GLU A 429 -26.03 -0.43 -24.21
N SER A 430 -26.44 0.70 -24.79
CA SER A 430 -25.79 1.99 -24.55
C SER A 430 -25.77 2.33 -23.06
N ILE A 431 -24.65 2.82 -22.55
CA ILE A 431 -24.52 3.26 -21.16
C ILE A 431 -23.86 4.62 -21.04
N ARG A 432 -24.21 5.37 -19.99
CA ARG A 432 -23.50 6.58 -19.60
C ARG A 432 -23.11 6.54 -18.13
N VAL A 433 -21.83 6.74 -17.86
CA VAL A 433 -21.27 6.84 -16.52
C VAL A 433 -20.76 8.26 -16.28
N ARG A 434 -20.93 8.76 -15.06
CA ARG A 434 -20.56 10.12 -14.66
C ARG A 434 -19.78 10.10 -13.37
N GLN A 435 -18.75 10.94 -13.30
CA GLN A 435 -17.97 11.15 -12.09
C GLN A 435 -17.77 12.65 -11.86
N THR A 436 -18.06 13.07 -10.63
CA THR A 436 -17.62 14.37 -10.11
C THR A 436 -16.28 14.18 -9.41
N ILE A 437 -15.32 15.06 -9.69
CA ILE A 437 -13.96 14.97 -9.19
C ILE A 437 -13.80 15.95 -8.03
N ASP A 438 -13.50 15.42 -6.85
CA ASP A 438 -13.17 16.22 -5.68
C ASP A 438 -11.78 16.84 -5.83
N ASN A 439 -11.61 18.08 -5.34
CA ASN A 439 -10.36 18.85 -5.49
C ASN A 439 -9.85 18.93 -6.94
N PHE A 440 -10.77 19.07 -7.90
CA PHE A 440 -10.48 19.13 -9.31
C PHE A 440 -9.62 20.34 -9.72
N TYR A 441 -8.66 20.09 -10.62
CA TYR A 441 -7.87 21.12 -11.27
C TYR A 441 -8.18 21.17 -12.77
N PRO A 442 -8.50 22.35 -13.33
CA PRO A 442 -8.60 22.51 -14.77
C PRO A 442 -7.27 22.19 -15.46
N GLY A 443 -7.34 21.56 -16.62
CA GLY A 443 -6.14 21.13 -17.35
C GLY A 443 -6.44 20.22 -18.50
N THR A 444 -5.38 19.69 -19.11
CA THR A 444 -5.48 18.72 -20.20
C THR A 444 -5.21 17.33 -19.66
N TYR A 445 -6.12 16.40 -19.92
CA TYR A 445 -6.07 15.04 -19.42
C TYR A 445 -6.11 14.03 -20.58
N GLU A 446 -5.20 13.06 -20.53
CA GLU A 446 -5.33 11.80 -21.25
C GLU A 446 -6.35 10.92 -20.53
N ILE A 447 -7.28 10.34 -21.29
CA ILE A 447 -8.36 9.51 -20.76
C ILE A 447 -8.08 8.07 -21.15
N PHE A 448 -8.09 7.18 -20.17
CA PHE A 448 -8.01 5.74 -20.39
C PHE A 448 -9.23 5.03 -19.80
N ILE A 449 -9.59 3.91 -20.41
CA ILE A 449 -10.63 3.00 -19.93
C ILE A 449 -10.09 1.57 -19.89
N SER A 450 -10.26 0.89 -18.75
CA SER A 450 -10.03 -0.54 -18.65
C SER A 450 -11.32 -1.32 -18.91
N GLY A 451 -11.20 -2.48 -19.56
CA GLY A 451 -12.34 -3.36 -19.81
C GLY A 451 -12.09 -4.40 -20.89
N ILE A 452 -13.18 -5.05 -21.31
CA ILE A 452 -13.23 -5.96 -22.45
C ILE A 452 -14.24 -5.40 -23.45
N PHE A 453 -13.78 -5.04 -24.64
CA PHE A 453 -14.58 -4.38 -25.66
C PHE A 453 -14.65 -5.26 -26.92
N GLU A 454 -15.52 -6.27 -26.95
CA GLU A 454 -15.70 -7.17 -28.10
C GLU A 454 -17.18 -7.16 -28.55
N PRO A 455 -17.59 -6.53 -29.67
CA PRO A 455 -16.85 -5.96 -30.81
C PRO A 455 -16.60 -4.44 -30.65
N HIS A 456 -16.44 -3.71 -31.77
CA HIS A 456 -16.29 -2.26 -31.79
C HIS A 456 -17.28 -1.54 -30.87
N THR A 457 -16.76 -0.60 -30.08
CA THR A 457 -17.55 0.17 -29.13
C THR A 457 -17.39 1.65 -29.44
N THR A 458 -18.49 2.30 -29.82
CA THR A 458 -18.48 3.76 -30.00
C THR A 458 -18.47 4.42 -28.63
N PHE A 459 -17.62 5.42 -28.44
CA PHE A 459 -17.58 6.19 -27.21
C PHE A 459 -17.73 7.69 -27.46
N LYS A 460 -18.22 8.40 -26.44
CA LYS A 460 -18.12 9.85 -26.34
C LYS A 460 -17.78 10.24 -24.90
N VAL A 461 -16.69 10.97 -24.72
CA VAL A 461 -16.31 11.58 -23.44
C VAL A 461 -16.62 13.06 -23.49
N THR A 462 -17.22 13.61 -22.44
CA THR A 462 -17.58 15.03 -22.34
C THR A 462 -17.20 15.57 -20.96
N SER A 463 -16.62 16.77 -20.93
CA SER A 463 -16.39 17.55 -19.71
C SER A 463 -16.59 19.02 -20.02
N GLY A 464 -17.54 19.66 -19.34
CA GLY A 464 -17.94 21.03 -19.65
C GLY A 464 -18.35 21.21 -21.11
N ASP A 465 -17.64 22.07 -21.82
CA ASP A 465 -17.91 22.40 -23.23
C ASP A 465 -17.04 21.61 -24.21
N HIS A 466 -16.19 20.71 -23.70
CA HIS A 466 -15.28 19.89 -24.50
C HIS A 466 -15.80 18.47 -24.61
N SER A 467 -15.58 17.86 -25.77
CA SER A 467 -15.89 16.45 -25.99
C SER A 467 -14.95 15.81 -26.99
N ILE A 468 -14.70 14.52 -26.79
CA ILE A 468 -14.03 13.64 -27.74
C ILE A 468 -14.93 12.45 -28.03
N GLU A 469 -14.89 11.95 -29.25
CA GLU A 469 -15.66 10.78 -29.67
C GLU A 469 -14.82 9.90 -30.59
N GLY A 470 -15.12 8.61 -30.61
CA GLY A 470 -14.36 7.66 -31.39
C GLY A 470 -14.89 6.24 -31.22
N THR A 471 -14.05 5.28 -31.58
CA THR A 471 -14.38 3.86 -31.50
C THR A 471 -13.22 3.09 -30.88
N ILE A 472 -13.52 2.32 -29.84
CA ILE A 472 -12.59 1.34 -29.27
C ILE A 472 -12.64 0.11 -30.18
N LYS A 473 -11.48 -0.34 -30.66
CA LYS A 473 -11.34 -1.60 -31.40
C LYS A 473 -11.45 -2.78 -30.44
N SER A 474 -11.64 -3.99 -30.99
CA SER A 474 -11.64 -5.21 -30.18
C SER A 474 -10.38 -5.28 -29.33
N SER A 475 -10.52 -5.19 -28.00
CA SER A 475 -9.39 -5.13 -27.09
C SER A 475 -9.79 -5.57 -25.68
N LYS A 476 -8.76 -5.91 -24.90
CA LYS A 476 -8.82 -6.23 -23.48
C LYS A 476 -7.74 -5.44 -22.75
N GLY A 477 -8.09 -4.89 -21.59
CA GLY A 477 -7.19 -4.11 -20.74
C GLY A 477 -7.35 -2.60 -20.89
N ILE A 478 -6.30 -1.85 -20.60
CA ILE A 478 -6.31 -0.37 -20.57
C ILE A 478 -6.20 0.21 -21.99
N ASN A 479 -7.21 0.97 -22.42
CA ASN A 479 -7.31 1.60 -23.73
C ASN A 479 -7.31 3.12 -23.62
N SER A 480 -6.54 3.80 -24.48
CA SER A 480 -6.63 5.27 -24.59
C SER A 480 -7.88 5.69 -25.36
N LEU A 481 -8.63 6.64 -24.81
CA LEU A 481 -9.77 7.30 -25.45
C LEU A 481 -9.38 8.63 -26.10
N GLY A 482 -8.17 9.13 -25.82
CA GLY A 482 -7.65 10.40 -26.33
C GLY A 482 -7.48 11.46 -25.25
N VAL A 483 -7.31 12.71 -25.69
CA VAL A 483 -6.99 13.85 -24.83
C VAL A 483 -8.15 14.83 -24.79
N ILE A 484 -8.52 15.30 -23.61
CA ILE A 484 -9.58 16.28 -23.41
C ILE A 484 -9.12 17.42 -22.47
N ASN A 485 -9.51 18.64 -22.80
CA ASN A 485 -9.37 19.78 -21.89
C ASN A 485 -10.57 19.80 -20.94
N MET A 486 -10.30 19.69 -19.64
CA MET A 486 -11.33 19.72 -18.61
C MET A 486 -11.32 21.09 -17.92
N ASN A 487 -12.44 21.80 -17.99
CA ASN A 487 -12.67 23.07 -17.28
C ASN A 487 -13.78 22.98 -16.23
N LYS A 488 -14.42 21.81 -16.11
CA LYS A 488 -15.40 21.49 -15.06
C LYS A 488 -14.97 20.20 -14.37
N ASN A 489 -15.33 20.09 -13.10
CA ASN A 489 -15.02 18.95 -12.24
C ASN A 489 -15.89 17.72 -12.52
N GLU A 490 -16.50 17.60 -13.70
CA GLU A 490 -17.34 16.46 -14.07
C GLU A 490 -16.83 15.87 -15.39
N ILE A 491 -16.78 14.54 -15.44
CA ILE A 491 -16.58 13.77 -16.66
C ILE A 491 -17.75 12.84 -16.91
N ILE A 492 -18.20 12.81 -18.16
CA ILE A 492 -19.29 11.96 -18.64
C ILE A 492 -18.74 11.07 -19.74
N LEU A 493 -18.81 9.75 -19.56
CA LEU A 493 -18.43 8.77 -20.58
C LEU A 493 -19.68 8.04 -21.05
N TYR A 494 -19.92 8.09 -22.36
CA TYR A 494 -20.97 7.35 -23.03
C TYR A 494 -20.35 6.25 -23.88
N PHE A 495 -20.88 5.04 -23.79
CA PHE A 495 -20.47 3.89 -24.58
C PHE A 495 -21.68 3.29 -25.30
N LYS A 496 -21.46 2.82 -26.53
CA LYS A 496 -22.45 2.12 -27.35
C LYS A 496 -21.80 0.91 -28.02
N PRO A 497 -22.16 -0.32 -27.60
CA PRO A 497 -21.71 -1.56 -28.25
C PRO A 497 -22.33 -1.76 -29.65
N ASP A 498 -21.59 -2.39 -30.56
CA ASP A 498 -22.05 -2.72 -31.93
C ASP A 498 -22.72 -4.11 -32.05
N ASN A 499 -23.49 -4.56 -31.04
CA ASN A 499 -24.26 -5.84 -30.94
C ASN A 499 -23.64 -6.98 -30.10
N SER A 500 -22.94 -6.68 -29.01
CA SER A 500 -22.53 -7.67 -27.99
C SER A 500 -22.35 -6.97 -26.63
N HIS A 501 -22.07 -7.77 -25.61
CA HIS A 501 -21.70 -7.25 -24.30
C HIS A 501 -20.31 -6.62 -24.33
N ILE A 502 -20.18 -5.48 -23.66
CA ILE A 502 -18.91 -4.90 -23.24
C ILE A 502 -18.80 -5.04 -21.72
N TYR A 503 -17.56 -5.02 -21.24
CA TYR A 503 -17.20 -5.01 -19.83
C TYR A 503 -16.39 -3.75 -19.58
N ILE A 504 -16.83 -2.90 -18.66
CA ILE A 504 -16.19 -1.64 -18.32
C ILE A 504 -15.75 -1.72 -16.86
N ASP A 505 -14.48 -1.49 -16.61
CA ASP A 505 -13.85 -1.71 -15.31
C ASP A 505 -13.48 -0.36 -14.66
N GLN A 506 -12.45 0.31 -15.18
CA GLN A 506 -11.92 1.53 -14.58
C GLN A 506 -11.82 2.68 -15.58
N VAL A 507 -12.05 3.91 -15.10
CA VAL A 507 -11.72 5.15 -15.81
C VAL A 507 -10.48 5.77 -15.19
N ILE A 508 -9.47 6.07 -16.01
CA ILE A 508 -8.23 6.71 -15.58
C ILE A 508 -8.12 8.07 -16.26
N LEU A 509 -7.88 9.12 -15.46
CA LEU A 509 -7.53 10.45 -15.95
C LEU A 509 -6.06 10.69 -15.63
N LYS A 510 -5.21 10.81 -16.65
CA LYS A 510 -3.79 11.16 -16.48
C LYS A 510 -3.55 12.58 -16.98
N PRO A 511 -3.13 13.53 -16.14
CA PRO A 511 -2.80 14.88 -16.58
C PRO A 511 -1.62 14.85 -17.56
N VAL A 512 -1.67 15.70 -18.58
CA VAL A 512 -0.54 15.89 -19.53
C VAL A 512 0.60 16.65 -18.86
N ASP A 513 0.28 17.59 -17.98
CA ASP A 513 1.21 18.45 -17.26
C ASP A 513 0.96 18.35 -15.73
N PRO A 514 1.38 17.24 -15.09
CA PRO A 514 1.11 17.02 -13.67
C PRO A 514 1.73 18.12 -12.79
N SER A 515 0.96 18.56 -11.79
CA SER A 515 1.47 19.46 -10.75
C SER A 515 0.96 19.03 -9.39
N PHE A 516 1.79 19.20 -8.37
CA PHE A 516 1.51 18.76 -7.01
C PHE A 516 1.66 19.93 -6.06
N VAL A 517 0.55 20.37 -5.48
CA VAL A 517 0.57 21.38 -4.42
C VAL A 517 0.73 20.65 -3.10
N TYR A 518 1.82 20.94 -2.41
CA TYR A 518 2.12 20.35 -1.11
C TYR A 518 2.27 21.42 -0.04
N LYS A 519 1.85 21.05 1.17
CA LYS A 519 2.11 21.83 2.39
C LYS A 519 3.43 21.34 2.97
N PHE A 520 4.33 22.28 3.26
CA PHE A 520 5.55 22.00 4.00
C PHE A 520 5.77 23.11 5.04
N LYS A 521 5.83 22.70 6.32
CA LYS A 521 5.80 23.63 7.46
C LYS A 521 4.56 24.54 7.35
N ASP A 522 4.75 25.86 7.40
CA ASP A 522 3.69 26.87 7.31
C ASP A 522 3.46 27.41 5.89
N ASN A 523 4.04 26.80 4.86
CA ASN A 523 4.00 27.29 3.49
C ASN A 523 3.47 26.24 2.51
N TYR A 524 3.05 26.72 1.34
CA TYR A 524 2.58 25.90 0.23
C TYR A 524 3.51 26.07 -0.96
N TYR A 525 3.72 24.99 -1.68
CA TYR A 525 4.59 24.93 -2.84
C TYR A 525 3.91 24.12 -3.94
N GLU A 526 4.16 24.46 -5.19
CA GLU A 526 3.77 23.69 -6.35
C GLU A 526 5.03 23.05 -6.96
N PHE A 527 5.05 21.72 -7.01
CA PHE A 527 6.04 20.92 -7.72
C PHE A 527 5.52 20.55 -9.10
N THR A 528 6.36 20.76 -10.12
CA THR A 528 6.18 20.32 -11.50
C THR A 528 7.47 19.67 -11.98
N GLN A 529 7.44 19.04 -13.16
CA GLN A 529 8.66 18.49 -13.74
C GLN A 529 9.73 19.56 -14.06
N GLU A 530 9.33 20.81 -14.28
CA GLU A 530 10.26 21.89 -14.67
C GLU A 530 10.74 22.71 -13.47
N ASP A 531 9.86 22.98 -12.50
CA ASP A 531 10.16 23.88 -11.40
C ASP A 531 9.39 23.54 -10.12
N THR A 532 9.91 24.01 -8.99
CA THR A 532 9.25 24.01 -7.69
C THR A 532 9.20 25.42 -7.12
N ILE A 533 7.99 25.97 -7.02
CA ILE A 533 7.78 27.35 -6.58
C ILE A 533 6.90 27.42 -5.35
N LYS A 534 7.13 28.43 -4.51
CA LYS A 534 6.23 28.76 -3.41
C LYS A 534 4.95 29.39 -3.99
N VAL A 535 3.79 28.94 -3.51
CA VAL A 535 2.48 29.43 -3.97
C VAL A 535 1.61 29.90 -2.81
N GLU A 536 0.64 30.76 -3.10
CA GLU A 536 -0.47 31.02 -2.19
C GLU A 536 -1.53 29.94 -2.39
N TYR A 537 -1.98 29.32 -1.31
CA TYR A 537 -3.02 28.31 -1.34
C TYR A 537 -3.97 28.53 -0.17
N GLU A 538 -5.25 28.74 -0.49
CA GLU A 538 -6.31 28.79 0.50
C GLU A 538 -6.88 27.37 0.64
N PRO A 539 -6.68 26.70 1.80
CA PRO A 539 -7.28 25.40 2.00
C PRO A 539 -8.79 25.54 1.98
N THR A 540 -9.44 24.81 1.08
CA THR A 540 -10.89 24.62 1.14
C THR A 540 -11.18 23.94 2.48
N GLU A 541 -11.96 24.57 3.36
CA GLU A 541 -12.47 23.91 4.56
C GLU A 541 -13.26 22.67 4.10
N ILE A 542 -12.63 21.51 4.20
CA ILE A 542 -13.36 20.25 4.23
C ILE A 542 -14.09 20.29 5.57
N LYS A 543 -15.29 20.88 5.58
CA LYS A 543 -16.24 20.61 6.66
C LYS A 543 -16.28 19.09 6.76
N SER A 544 -15.99 18.55 7.95
CA SER A 544 -16.26 17.14 8.28
C SER A 544 -17.66 16.83 7.76
N GLN A 545 -17.74 16.21 6.58
CA GLN A 545 -18.97 16.15 5.80
C GLN A 545 -19.94 15.09 6.32
N TYR A 546 -19.57 14.38 7.40
CA TYR A 546 -20.25 13.15 7.78
C TYR A 546 -20.44 13.02 9.30
N VAL A 547 -20.86 14.08 9.99
CA VAL A 547 -21.71 13.81 11.17
C VAL A 547 -23.12 13.62 10.65
N GLN A 548 -23.43 12.42 10.14
CA GLN A 548 -24.80 12.04 9.83
C GLN A 548 -25.56 12.04 11.16
N LYS A 549 -26.40 13.05 11.35
CA LYS A 549 -27.29 13.12 12.51
C LYS A 549 -28.57 12.41 12.17
N VAL A 550 -28.83 11.28 12.83
CA VAL A 550 -30.04 10.50 12.61
C VAL A 550 -30.80 10.42 13.93
N GLU A 551 -32.09 10.73 13.88
CA GLU A 551 -32.99 10.61 15.02
C GLU A 551 -33.56 9.19 15.03
N VAL A 552 -33.16 8.37 16.00
CA VAL A 552 -33.58 6.97 16.11
C VAL A 552 -34.70 6.80 17.11
N SER A 553 -35.62 5.90 16.79
CA SER A 553 -36.66 5.44 17.72
C SER A 553 -36.13 4.31 18.60
N THR A 554 -36.75 4.15 19.77
CA THR A 554 -36.42 3.09 20.72
C THR A 554 -37.62 2.18 20.98
N GLU A 555 -37.39 0.87 20.98
CA GLU A 555 -38.39 -0.14 21.34
C GLU A 555 -38.04 -0.76 22.70
N LYS A 556 -39.02 -0.85 23.60
CA LYS A 556 -38.82 -1.43 24.92
C LYS A 556 -39.24 -2.90 24.97
N ILE A 557 -38.31 -3.79 25.29
CA ILE A 557 -38.57 -5.21 25.59
C ILE A 557 -37.99 -5.51 26.98
N ASN A 558 -38.86 -5.86 27.93
CA ASN A 558 -38.52 -5.96 29.35
C ASN A 558 -37.82 -4.69 29.86
N GLU A 559 -36.58 -4.80 30.32
CA GLU A 559 -35.75 -3.68 30.78
C GLU A 559 -34.81 -3.13 29.69
N SER A 560 -34.80 -3.74 28.50
CA SER A 560 -33.96 -3.31 27.38
C SER A 560 -34.68 -2.26 26.53
N TYR A 561 -33.93 -1.22 26.15
CA TYR A 561 -34.31 -0.21 25.18
C TYR A 561 -33.48 -0.42 23.92
N ILE A 562 -34.09 -1.02 22.90
CA ILE A 562 -33.45 -1.38 21.64
C ILE A 562 -33.49 -0.17 20.72
N LEU A 563 -32.34 0.26 20.21
CA LEU A 563 -32.26 1.36 19.25
C LEU A 563 -32.57 0.85 17.86
N ASN A 564 -33.48 1.52 17.15
CA ASN A 564 -33.74 1.24 15.75
C ASN A 564 -32.70 1.94 14.86
N LEU A 565 -31.76 1.17 14.32
CA LEU A 565 -30.66 1.66 13.49
C LEU A 565 -30.96 1.60 11.99
N ASP A 566 -32.17 1.24 11.56
CA ASP A 566 -32.50 1.00 10.15
C ASP A 566 -32.18 2.20 9.23
N GLU A 567 -32.32 3.44 9.74
CA GLU A 567 -31.99 4.68 8.99
C GLU A 567 -30.49 5.04 8.98
N LEU A 568 -29.69 4.36 9.80
CA LEU A 568 -28.23 4.53 9.89
C LEU A 568 -27.47 3.48 9.10
N PHE A 569 -28.08 2.31 8.84
CA PHE A 569 -27.43 1.26 8.07
C PHE A 569 -27.01 1.80 6.70
N ASN A 570 -25.75 1.54 6.37
CA ASN A 570 -25.10 2.05 5.17
C ASN A 570 -24.24 0.96 4.49
N ASN A 571 -24.45 -0.29 4.89
CA ASN A 571 -23.72 -1.45 4.40
C ASN A 571 -24.58 -2.70 4.44
N ASP A 572 -24.45 -3.54 3.40
CA ASP A 572 -25.09 -4.85 3.24
C ASP A 572 -24.05 -5.95 3.55
N GLY A 573 -23.90 -6.27 4.83
CA GLY A 573 -22.92 -7.23 5.36
C GLY A 573 -23.48 -8.65 5.58
N ILE A 574 -24.79 -8.82 5.53
CA ILE A 574 -25.51 -10.07 5.77
C ILE A 574 -26.35 -10.42 4.54
N VAL A 575 -26.07 -11.58 3.92
CA VAL A 575 -26.79 -12.02 2.72
C VAL A 575 -27.36 -13.41 2.84
N ASN A 576 -28.51 -13.61 2.20
CA ASN A 576 -29.12 -14.94 2.02
C ASN A 576 -28.55 -15.65 0.78
N PHE A 577 -28.80 -16.94 0.67
CA PHE A 577 -28.27 -17.80 -0.40
C PHE A 577 -28.66 -17.32 -1.80
N PRO A 578 -29.92 -16.90 -2.09
CA PRO A 578 -30.25 -16.29 -3.39
C PRO A 578 -29.40 -15.06 -3.74
N ASN A 579 -29.11 -14.23 -2.74
CA ASN A 579 -28.37 -12.96 -2.90
C ASN A 579 -26.88 -13.07 -2.57
N ARG A 580 -26.33 -14.26 -2.32
CA ARG A 580 -24.93 -14.45 -1.87
C ARG A 580 -23.83 -13.81 -2.75
N LYS A 581 -24.17 -13.47 -4.00
CA LYS A 581 -23.28 -12.78 -4.95
C LYS A 581 -23.31 -11.25 -4.85
N SER A 582 -24.29 -10.65 -4.17
CA SER A 582 -24.30 -9.25 -3.75
C SER A 582 -23.76 -9.13 -2.32
N GLY A 583 -23.67 -7.89 -1.80
CA GLY A 583 -23.24 -7.59 -0.43
C GLY A 583 -21.73 -7.44 -0.27
N ASN A 584 -21.32 -6.84 0.84
CA ASN A 584 -19.95 -6.54 1.18
C ASN A 584 -19.78 -6.26 2.68
N PHE A 585 -19.12 -7.16 3.43
CA PHE A 585 -18.74 -6.89 4.81
C PHE A 585 -17.27 -6.50 4.96
N ASP A 586 -16.38 -7.06 4.14
CA ASP A 586 -14.92 -6.99 4.36
C ASP A 586 -14.11 -6.46 3.18
N ASN A 587 -14.72 -5.87 2.14
CA ASN A 587 -13.97 -5.32 1.00
C ASN A 587 -14.19 -3.81 0.88
N PRO A 588 -13.53 -2.97 1.70
CA PRO A 588 -13.69 -1.52 1.62
C PRO A 588 -13.22 -0.94 0.28
N ASP A 589 -12.32 -1.63 -0.42
CA ASP A 589 -11.78 -1.21 -1.71
C ASP A 589 -12.77 -1.40 -2.86
N GLY A 590 -13.76 -2.29 -2.73
CA GLY A 590 -14.73 -2.64 -3.78
C GLY A 590 -16.19 -2.53 -3.33
N VAL A 591 -17.11 -3.07 -4.15
CA VAL A 591 -18.55 -3.15 -3.82
C VAL A 591 -19.03 -4.58 -3.51
N LEU A 592 -18.15 -5.57 -3.68
CA LEU A 592 -18.43 -6.99 -3.39
C LEU A 592 -17.34 -7.54 -2.47
N GLY A 593 -17.72 -8.05 -1.30
CA GLY A 593 -16.80 -8.63 -0.30
C GLY A 593 -17.25 -9.98 0.21
N ALA A 594 -16.60 -10.52 1.24
CA ALA A 594 -17.17 -11.59 2.04
C ALA A 594 -18.33 -11.05 2.91
N LYS A 595 -19.19 -11.95 3.39
CA LYS A 595 -20.43 -11.61 4.12
C LYS A 595 -20.79 -12.66 5.14
N TYR A 596 -21.58 -12.27 6.13
CA TYR A 596 -22.26 -13.18 7.02
C TYR A 596 -23.42 -13.91 6.32
N PRO A 597 -23.70 -15.18 6.70
CA PRO A 597 -24.84 -15.92 6.18
C PRO A 597 -26.13 -15.61 6.95
N ALA A 598 -27.11 -15.00 6.29
CA ALA A 598 -28.40 -14.67 6.87
C ALA A 598 -29.12 -15.90 7.45
N GLU A 599 -28.94 -17.08 6.85
CA GLU A 599 -29.56 -18.32 7.31
C GLU A 599 -29.08 -18.76 8.70
N GLU A 600 -27.83 -18.49 9.07
CA GLU A 600 -27.31 -18.86 10.39
C GLU A 600 -27.79 -17.87 11.45
N ILE A 601 -27.86 -16.59 11.11
CA ILE A 601 -28.39 -15.55 12.01
C ILE A 601 -29.87 -15.80 12.27
N GLN A 602 -30.67 -16.05 11.23
CA GLN A 602 -32.12 -16.25 11.33
C GLN A 602 -32.52 -17.40 12.28
N LYS A 603 -31.69 -18.45 12.41
CA LYS A 603 -31.93 -19.56 13.34
C LYS A 603 -31.90 -19.13 14.82
N LEU A 604 -31.23 -18.02 15.11
CA LEU A 604 -31.04 -17.47 16.45
C LEU A 604 -32.05 -16.38 16.80
N LEU A 605 -32.86 -15.92 15.84
CA LEU A 605 -33.79 -14.80 16.01
C LEU A 605 -35.24 -15.29 16.17
N GLU A 606 -35.99 -14.62 17.04
CA GLU A 606 -37.45 -14.71 17.12
C GLU A 606 -38.06 -13.36 16.73
N ASN A 607 -38.75 -13.29 15.58
CA ASN A 607 -39.27 -12.03 15.01
C ASN A 607 -38.21 -10.91 14.97
N ASP A 608 -37.03 -11.22 14.40
CA ASP A 608 -35.90 -10.30 14.26
C ASP A 608 -35.21 -9.89 15.59
N ILE A 609 -35.66 -10.45 16.72
CA ILE A 609 -35.09 -10.18 18.05
C ILE A 609 -34.19 -11.34 18.49
N TYR A 610 -32.99 -10.99 18.96
CA TYR A 610 -32.08 -11.89 19.67
C TYR A 610 -32.15 -11.62 21.18
N HIS A 611 -32.24 -12.68 22.00
CA HIS A 611 -32.19 -12.60 23.46
C HIS A 611 -30.84 -13.09 23.99
N PHE A 612 -30.08 -12.18 24.59
CA PHE A 612 -28.86 -12.53 25.31
C PHE A 612 -29.17 -12.88 26.76
N GLU A 613 -29.37 -14.16 27.03
CA GLU A 613 -29.85 -14.69 28.31
C GLU A 613 -28.97 -14.30 29.51
N ASN A 614 -27.64 -14.24 29.33
CA ASN A 614 -26.67 -14.02 30.43
C ASN A 614 -26.87 -12.69 31.16
N GLU A 615 -27.32 -11.65 30.45
CA GLU A 615 -27.55 -10.30 30.98
C GLU A 615 -29.02 -9.88 30.87
N ASP A 616 -29.88 -10.76 30.33
CA ASP A 616 -31.27 -10.51 29.98
C ASP A 616 -31.43 -9.22 29.14
N VAL A 617 -30.69 -9.16 28.03
CA VAL A 617 -30.69 -8.03 27.09
C VAL A 617 -31.18 -8.48 25.72
N TYR A 618 -31.96 -7.62 25.05
CA TYR A 618 -32.53 -7.91 23.73
C TYR A 618 -31.90 -7.04 22.65
N PHE A 619 -31.75 -7.56 21.45
CA PHE A 619 -31.22 -6.84 20.29
C PHE A 619 -32.09 -7.09 19.07
N LYS A 620 -32.29 -6.08 18.23
CA LYS A 620 -32.95 -6.22 16.93
C LYS A 620 -31.90 -6.31 15.84
N PHE A 621 -32.02 -7.29 14.96
CA PHE A 621 -31.17 -7.45 13.79
C PHE A 621 -31.97 -7.27 12.51
N LYS A 622 -31.33 -6.72 11.50
CA LYS A 622 -31.78 -6.78 10.11
C LYS A 622 -30.85 -7.74 9.36
N ILE A 623 -31.38 -8.51 8.43
CA ILE A 623 -30.62 -9.57 7.72
C ILE A 623 -30.83 -9.51 6.19
N ASP A 624 -31.33 -8.37 5.70
CA ASP A 624 -31.59 -8.10 4.30
C ASP A 624 -31.32 -6.63 3.93
N GLY A 625 -30.72 -6.41 2.76
CA GLY A 625 -30.35 -5.05 2.33
C GLY A 625 -29.29 -4.45 3.23
N GLU A 626 -29.34 -3.14 3.47
CA GLU A 626 -28.42 -2.51 4.42
C GLU A 626 -28.77 -2.96 5.86
N ASP A 627 -27.82 -3.61 6.53
CA ASP A 627 -28.02 -4.33 7.80
C ASP A 627 -27.06 -3.93 8.92
N ASN A 628 -26.04 -3.14 8.61
CA ASN A 628 -25.07 -2.67 9.59
C ASN A 628 -24.58 -1.24 9.30
N VAL A 629 -24.02 -0.61 10.33
CA VAL A 629 -23.41 0.73 10.25
C VAL A 629 -21.89 0.60 10.17
N ILE A 630 -21.27 1.04 9.08
CA ILE A 630 -19.83 1.31 9.02
C ILE A 630 -19.55 2.59 9.80
N CYS A 631 -18.68 2.55 10.80
CA CYS A 631 -18.41 3.69 11.68
C CYS A 631 -17.63 4.81 10.97
N THR A 632 -18.30 5.93 10.68
CA THR A 632 -17.75 7.12 10.00
C THR A 632 -18.07 8.42 10.74
N SER A 633 -18.24 8.37 12.07
CA SER A 633 -18.63 9.49 12.95
C SER A 633 -20.11 9.88 12.97
N GLN A 634 -21.01 8.94 12.71
CA GLN A 634 -22.45 9.17 12.81
C GLN A 634 -22.87 9.56 14.24
N GLU A 635 -23.84 10.47 14.36
CA GLU A 635 -24.44 10.86 15.63
C GLU A 635 -25.89 10.36 15.72
N ILE A 636 -26.11 9.43 16.64
CA ILE A 636 -27.39 8.78 16.92
C ILE A 636 -28.13 9.61 17.97
N HIS A 637 -29.15 10.37 17.57
CA HIS A 637 -30.01 11.14 18.48
C HIS A 637 -31.21 10.31 18.94
N LEU A 638 -31.45 10.22 20.25
CA LEU A 638 -32.57 9.46 20.79
C LEU A 638 -33.87 10.30 20.76
N LYS A 639 -34.92 9.77 20.15
CA LYS A 639 -36.21 10.45 20.00
C LYS A 639 -37.04 10.46 21.27
N ASN A 640 -37.23 11.63 21.89
CA ASN A 640 -38.21 11.92 22.97
C ASN A 640 -38.14 11.06 24.25
N ASP A 641 -37.13 10.21 24.39
CA ASP A 641 -37.08 9.12 25.34
C ASP A 641 -35.76 9.17 26.13
N PHE A 642 -35.72 10.09 27.09
CA PHE A 642 -34.56 10.31 27.93
C PHE A 642 -34.49 9.25 29.02
N PHE A 643 -33.90 8.10 28.68
CA PHE A 643 -33.72 6.99 29.59
C PHE A 643 -32.45 7.13 30.42
N THR A 644 -32.58 6.89 31.72
CA THR A 644 -31.43 6.61 32.57
C THR A 644 -31.16 5.11 32.46
N SER A 645 -30.06 4.76 31.83
CA SER A 645 -29.59 3.38 31.66
C SER A 645 -28.26 3.20 32.36
N SER A 646 -28.02 2.03 32.93
CA SER A 646 -26.75 1.73 33.60
C SER A 646 -25.68 1.28 32.59
N PHE A 647 -26.11 0.70 31.47
CA PHE A 647 -25.20 0.15 30.47
C PHE A 647 -25.69 0.39 29.05
N LEU A 648 -24.72 0.58 28.15
CA LEU A 648 -24.88 0.45 26.71
C LEU A 648 -24.29 -0.88 26.28
N TYR A 649 -25.04 -1.63 25.49
CA TYR A 649 -24.63 -2.87 24.88
C TYR A 649 -24.54 -2.66 23.37
N ALA A 650 -23.35 -2.84 22.80
CA ALA A 650 -23.11 -2.70 21.36
C ALA A 650 -22.71 -4.06 20.78
N VAL A 651 -23.38 -4.46 19.70
CA VAL A 651 -23.04 -5.65 18.91
C VAL A 651 -22.35 -5.22 17.63
N GLY A 652 -21.17 -5.78 17.40
CA GLY A 652 -20.34 -5.42 16.26
C GLY A 652 -19.20 -6.39 16.01
N SER A 653 -18.45 -6.10 14.97
CA SER A 653 -17.21 -6.77 14.61
C SER A 653 -16.38 -5.85 13.72
N CYS A 654 -15.08 -6.13 13.65
CA CYS A 654 -14.20 -5.47 12.69
C CYS A 654 -13.87 -6.38 11.51
N ASN A 655 -13.39 -5.79 10.42
CA ASN A 655 -12.70 -6.49 9.34
C ASN A 655 -11.27 -5.96 9.21
N HIS A 656 -10.39 -6.78 8.63
CA HIS A 656 -8.97 -6.45 8.42
C HIS A 656 -8.23 -6.04 9.70
N GLY A 657 -8.53 -6.72 10.81
CA GLY A 657 -7.85 -6.53 12.08
C GLY A 657 -8.75 -6.11 13.24
N ASN A 658 -8.10 -5.89 14.37
CA ASN A 658 -8.72 -5.55 15.65
C ASN A 658 -8.62 -4.02 15.83
N TYR A 659 -9.74 -3.34 16.05
CA TYR A 659 -9.76 -1.87 16.16
C TYR A 659 -10.48 -1.41 17.43
N GLU A 660 -10.00 -0.29 17.97
CA GLU A 660 -10.61 0.42 19.09
C GLU A 660 -10.71 1.92 18.79
N GLY A 661 -11.74 2.58 19.32
CA GLY A 661 -11.96 4.00 19.16
C GLY A 661 -12.88 4.60 20.21
N ASP A 662 -12.97 5.93 20.20
CA ASP A 662 -13.79 6.67 21.15
C ASP A 662 -15.25 6.77 20.68
N LEU A 663 -16.15 6.17 21.45
CA LEU A 663 -17.57 6.41 21.43
C LEU A 663 -17.88 7.61 22.36
N THR A 664 -18.54 8.65 21.86
CA THR A 664 -18.93 9.79 22.71
C THR A 664 -20.40 9.72 23.07
N ILE A 665 -20.71 9.65 24.36
CA ILE A 665 -22.06 9.78 24.89
C ILE A 665 -22.30 11.23 25.23
N VAL A 666 -23.33 11.84 24.66
CA VAL A 666 -23.81 13.17 25.01
C VAL A 666 -25.07 13.01 25.85
N TYR A 667 -25.06 13.61 27.03
CA TYR A 667 -26.18 13.56 27.96
C TYR A 667 -27.08 14.80 27.81
N ASN A 668 -28.27 14.71 28.40
CA ASN A 668 -29.26 15.78 28.36
C ASN A 668 -28.89 17.06 29.06
N ASP A 669 -28.00 16.98 30.05
CA ASP A 669 -27.44 18.13 30.75
C ASP A 669 -26.30 18.80 29.95
N GLU A 670 -26.14 18.42 28.67
CA GLU A 670 -25.09 18.85 27.74
C GLU A 670 -23.67 18.43 28.14
N THR A 671 -23.53 17.62 29.20
CA THR A 671 -22.26 16.96 29.47
C THR A 671 -22.02 15.84 28.47
N SER A 672 -20.75 15.51 28.24
CA SER A 672 -20.36 14.37 27.42
C SER A 672 -19.36 13.49 28.14
N GLU A 673 -19.26 12.25 27.67
CA GLU A 673 -18.31 11.27 28.16
C GLU A 673 -17.80 10.44 26.99
N GLN A 674 -16.48 10.26 26.91
CA GLN A 674 -15.85 9.34 25.98
C GLN A 674 -15.74 7.95 26.62
N LYS A 675 -16.13 6.94 25.85
CA LYS A 675 -16.06 5.52 26.19
C LYS A 675 -15.29 4.81 25.10
N ASN A 676 -14.46 3.84 25.47
CA ASN A 676 -13.79 3.00 24.50
C ASN A 676 -14.80 2.00 23.90
N LEU A 677 -14.79 1.89 22.58
CA LEU A 677 -15.49 0.87 21.82
C LEU A 677 -14.46 0.10 21.00
N SER A 678 -14.39 -1.21 21.21
CA SER A 678 -13.36 -2.07 20.63
C SER A 678 -13.97 -3.36 20.11
N PHE A 679 -13.61 -3.77 18.90
CA PHE A 679 -14.03 -5.05 18.34
C PHE A 679 -12.86 -5.75 17.66
N SER A 680 -12.78 -7.06 17.87
CA SER A 680 -11.88 -7.93 17.13
C SER A 680 -12.36 -8.14 15.70
N ASP A 681 -11.42 -8.56 14.85
CA ASP A 681 -11.71 -9.05 13.52
C ASP A 681 -12.72 -10.19 13.60
N TRP A 682 -13.74 -10.13 12.75
CA TRP A 682 -14.84 -11.09 12.70
C TRP A 682 -14.39 -12.54 12.57
N CYS A 683 -13.23 -12.82 11.97
CA CYS A 683 -12.72 -14.18 11.79
C CYS A 683 -11.68 -14.59 12.85
N GLN A 684 -11.40 -13.73 13.84
CA GLN A 684 -10.45 -13.99 14.92
C GLN A 684 -11.14 -14.32 16.25
N GLU A 685 -10.33 -14.61 17.27
CA GLU A 685 -10.78 -14.73 18.66
C GLU A 685 -10.79 -13.36 19.34
N PRO A 686 -11.61 -13.14 20.38
CA PRO A 686 -11.65 -11.89 21.14
C PRO A 686 -10.28 -11.43 21.64
N ALA A 687 -9.90 -10.18 21.33
CA ALA A 687 -8.63 -9.55 21.71
C ALA A 687 -8.78 -8.47 22.79
N PHE A 688 -9.98 -7.93 23.01
CA PHE A 688 -10.27 -6.82 23.93
C PHE A 688 -11.14 -7.22 25.14
N GLY A 689 -11.45 -8.51 25.28
CA GLY A 689 -12.32 -9.02 26.34
C GLY A 689 -13.82 -8.91 26.04
N GLU A 690 -14.17 -8.63 24.79
CA GLU A 690 -15.53 -8.72 24.27
C GLU A 690 -16.10 -10.14 24.38
N THR A 691 -17.43 -10.22 24.51
CA THR A 691 -18.13 -11.51 24.53
C THR A 691 -18.47 -11.94 23.11
N VAL A 692 -18.20 -13.20 22.75
CA VAL A 692 -18.72 -13.77 21.49
C VAL A 692 -20.24 -13.94 21.62
N LEU A 693 -21.01 -13.10 20.93
CA LEU A 693 -22.47 -13.15 20.94
C LEU A 693 -22.98 -14.25 20.00
N MET A 694 -22.42 -14.30 18.79
CA MET A 694 -22.75 -15.29 17.78
C MET A 694 -21.46 -15.81 17.12
N ASN A 695 -21.45 -17.10 16.80
CA ASN A 695 -20.35 -17.76 16.08
C ASN A 695 -20.96 -18.63 15.00
N PHE A 696 -20.49 -18.48 13.76
CA PHE A 696 -21.07 -19.14 12.59
C PHE A 696 -20.10 -20.18 12.01
N ASP A 697 -20.63 -21.19 11.33
CA ASP A 697 -19.81 -22.28 10.76
C ASP A 697 -19.11 -21.89 9.45
N TYR A 698 -19.58 -20.82 8.81
CA TYR A 698 -19.09 -20.40 7.49
C TYR A 698 -19.38 -18.93 7.21
N ARG A 699 -18.72 -18.41 6.18
CA ARG A 699 -19.06 -17.14 5.51
C ARG A 699 -19.27 -17.36 4.01
N TYR A 700 -19.87 -16.39 3.34
CA TYR A 700 -19.79 -16.29 1.88
C TYR A 700 -18.58 -15.43 1.52
N ASN A 701 -17.76 -15.84 0.55
CA ASN A 701 -16.70 -14.99 0.01
C ASN A 701 -17.24 -13.98 -1.03
N ASN A 702 -16.35 -13.21 -1.65
CA ASN A 702 -16.70 -12.22 -2.67
C ASN A 702 -17.43 -12.80 -3.90
N LEU A 703 -17.24 -14.09 -4.22
CA LEU A 703 -17.95 -14.80 -5.29
C LEU A 703 -19.26 -15.46 -4.84
N GLY A 704 -19.61 -15.33 -3.56
CA GLY A 704 -20.76 -16.00 -2.96
C GLY A 704 -20.55 -17.51 -2.76
N ILE A 705 -19.30 -17.95 -2.71
CA ILE A 705 -18.93 -19.33 -2.39
C ILE A 705 -18.81 -19.46 -0.87
N LYS A 706 -19.31 -20.58 -0.33
CA LYS A 706 -19.21 -20.89 1.09
C LYS A 706 -17.77 -21.25 1.46
N GLU A 707 -17.21 -20.55 2.43
CA GLU A 707 -15.92 -20.84 3.06
C GLU A 707 -16.13 -21.27 4.51
N ASN A 708 -15.55 -22.42 4.91
CA ASN A 708 -15.62 -22.92 6.28
C ASN A 708 -14.61 -22.18 7.19
N ILE A 709 -14.82 -20.88 7.30
CA ILE A 709 -14.18 -19.97 8.25
C ILE A 709 -15.27 -19.58 9.25
N ASN A 710 -14.92 -19.42 10.53
CA ASN A 710 -15.89 -19.15 11.59
C ASN A 710 -16.01 -17.65 11.90
N PRO A 711 -16.85 -16.88 11.18
CA PRO A 711 -17.06 -15.49 11.52
C PRO A 711 -17.89 -15.37 12.80
N LYS A 712 -17.66 -14.28 13.55
CA LYS A 712 -18.26 -14.01 14.84
C LYS A 712 -18.89 -12.63 14.87
N LEU A 713 -19.91 -12.45 15.69
CA LEU A 713 -20.39 -11.15 16.15
C LEU A 713 -20.07 -11.04 17.63
N PHE A 714 -19.52 -9.90 18.03
CA PHE A 714 -19.08 -9.66 19.39
C PHE A 714 -20.00 -8.66 20.09
N LEU A 715 -20.04 -8.75 21.42
CA LEU A 715 -20.79 -7.88 22.30
C LEU A 715 -19.83 -7.17 23.26
N ILE A 716 -19.93 -5.84 23.28
CA ILE A 716 -19.28 -4.96 24.26
C ILE A 716 -20.33 -4.36 25.19
N LYS A 717 -20.05 -4.39 26.50
CA LYS A 717 -20.86 -3.80 27.56
C LYS A 717 -20.13 -2.57 28.13
N ILE A 718 -20.74 -1.40 28.01
CA ILE A 718 -20.16 -0.11 28.41
C ILE A 718 -20.96 0.46 29.59
N PRO A 719 -20.33 0.73 30.75
CA PRO A 719 -21.03 1.36 31.88
C PRO A 719 -21.33 2.83 31.58
N LEU A 720 -22.54 3.29 31.89
CA LEU A 720 -23.00 4.66 31.67
C LEU A 720 -23.15 5.42 32.99
N LYS A 721 -23.23 6.76 32.92
CA LYS A 721 -23.66 7.57 34.06
C LYS A 721 -25.17 7.45 34.25
N GLU A 722 -25.63 7.67 35.48
CA GLU A 722 -27.06 7.80 35.81
C GLU A 722 -27.65 9.15 35.34
N THR A 723 -27.36 9.53 34.09
CA THR A 723 -27.89 10.73 33.43
C THR A 723 -28.53 10.31 32.12
N PRO A 724 -29.70 10.86 31.76
CA PRO A 724 -30.32 10.52 30.49
C PRO A 724 -29.48 10.86 29.27
N ILE A 725 -29.38 9.91 28.33
CA ILE A 725 -28.63 10.06 27.08
C ILE A 725 -29.43 10.90 26.09
N LYS A 726 -28.74 11.84 25.44
CA LYS A 726 -29.25 12.67 24.35
C LYS A 726 -28.84 12.10 22.99
N SER A 727 -27.53 11.84 22.83
CA SER A 727 -27.00 11.25 21.60
C SER A 727 -25.76 10.38 21.86
N ILE A 728 -25.48 9.51 20.90
CA ILE A 728 -24.31 8.62 20.88
C ILE A 728 -23.56 8.91 19.57
N ILE A 729 -22.29 9.29 19.65
CA ILE A 729 -21.44 9.53 18.48
C ILE A 729 -20.50 8.34 18.32
N LEU A 730 -20.60 7.66 17.18
CA LEU A 730 -19.75 6.52 16.82
C LEU A 730 -18.32 6.98 16.46
N PRO A 731 -17.30 6.11 16.59
CA PRO A 731 -15.94 6.44 16.16
C PRO A 731 -15.82 6.60 14.63
N ASN A 732 -14.70 7.15 14.15
CA ASN A 732 -14.33 7.15 12.73
C ASN A 732 -13.39 5.99 12.41
N ILE A 733 -13.95 4.79 12.29
CA ILE A 733 -13.20 3.55 12.02
C ILE A 733 -13.98 2.78 10.95
N PRO A 734 -13.70 3.02 9.65
CA PRO A 734 -14.47 2.41 8.56
C PRO A 734 -14.35 0.88 8.47
N THR A 735 -13.47 0.25 9.25
CA THR A 735 -13.36 -1.20 9.42
C THR A 735 -14.21 -1.75 10.57
N MET A 736 -14.89 -0.89 11.32
CA MET A 736 -15.74 -1.25 12.46
C MET A 736 -17.22 -1.16 12.09
N HIS A 737 -17.95 -2.25 12.32
CA HIS A 737 -19.34 -2.40 11.93
C HIS A 737 -20.23 -2.61 13.15
N ILE A 738 -21.33 -1.86 13.25
CA ILE A 738 -22.34 -1.99 14.31
C ILE A 738 -23.61 -2.57 13.73
N PHE A 739 -24.07 -3.68 14.30
CA PHE A 739 -25.29 -4.38 13.89
C PHE A 739 -26.48 -4.05 14.80
N ALA A 740 -26.24 -3.85 16.11
CA ALA A 740 -27.30 -3.54 17.06
C ALA A 740 -26.75 -2.76 18.27
N ILE A 741 -27.58 -1.89 18.85
CA ILE A 741 -27.32 -1.22 20.13
C ILE A 741 -28.56 -1.33 21.01
N SER A 742 -28.34 -1.65 22.28
CA SER A 742 -29.38 -1.67 23.32
C SER A 742 -28.91 -0.98 24.59
N LEU A 743 -29.82 -0.30 25.27
CA LEU A 743 -29.57 0.33 26.58
C LEU A 743 -30.34 -0.44 27.66
N LYS A 744 -29.75 -0.62 28.84
CA LYS A 744 -30.41 -1.22 30.01
C LYS A 744 -30.02 -0.50 31.29
#